data_AF-A0A226H3U5-F1
#
_entry.id   AF-A0A226H3U5-F1
#
_cell.length_a   1.000
_cell.length_b   1.000
_cell.length_c   1.000
_cell.angle_alpha   90.00
_cell.angle_beta   90.00
_cell.angle_gamma   90.00
#
_symmetry.space_group_name_H-M   'P 1'
#
loop_
_entity.id
_entity.type
_entity.pdbx_description
1 polymer ?
#
loop_
_entity_poly.entity_id
_entity_poly.type
_entity_poly.pdbx_seq_one_letter_code
_entity_poly.pdbx_strand_id
1 'polypeptide(L)'
;MRSLIYFLLFSTVAFSQNYQYSLDVAAGKPSGAKIAAGGVNNQLEEIEYFKAYLLPIAQKATIQAAINKYGSVRLEKGDYTGVDIVMKSNQRLYGYPSLTKVSNITIAAGSSGVVLENLLPQDKTITLQAGGVISNCTIKSIKWATLMATNATFENNTFINYGGRIIIDCSKSGYFRNNKFIKHQSGGVTTVLTMKGNSTTPSYGNVHLHTNFLTPHGDTSDLNNLASVNFVGIDAEGWNLKGTGTKAMFKTTNMGNIKITDFGGGNSYSAVKTGAYDIDAANVSILNKKLYTGSDVIATRTNVIMVAALGGYKRTSGTVTGFDLWGNLDKTNSVKYNSAEQSAAMSSTTTASKLSSAILGTKYKPWSRPSWETLPDPMGANWKTDRVGKPDSTTYIQNLINKSGIAELPEGIFYINSTLKIPLDSKHGIVGKGTGKTVIVGLKDNFPLITLTGGQDANFVLAHLTLQGGSKGIYSSQNFGTQHMAYVWLKYVVFRDQSNGIHLDKMKGFDNNFLDNISFVNCSKGFFQEPLVGGVSDNSSFVDKTMFYRSQFINCNTGVSMLATRPDNLDAWVDCKFSGGQTALHLAENNYPIAANCDFTGFTGKHIIISGDISLYSSNLYNNSVTVSTIKATKSYIEGSTFSDASSLFSSVKYNTVNAYILNSTVTGNMTTLKTDIDYNSKYSGVFMNNTFKANSSLSKQLVNIKEGTATVIINTDSNPYPQLLVTQ
;
A
#
# COMPACT_ATOMS: atom_id res chain seq x y z
N MET A 1 -43.69 34.10 -5.66
CA MET A 1 -43.26 33.76 -7.03
C MET A 1 -41.99 34.53 -7.34
N ARG A 2 -40.93 33.81 -7.72
CA ARG A 2 -39.91 34.14 -8.74
C ARG A 2 -39.19 35.50 -8.60
N SER A 3 -37.91 35.50 -8.21
CA SER A 3 -36.72 35.61 -9.13
C SER A 3 -36.30 37.09 -9.26
N LEU A 4 -35.04 37.54 -9.38
CA LEU A 4 -33.69 36.99 -9.50
C LEU A 4 -32.73 38.22 -9.47
N ILE A 5 -31.53 38.10 -8.89
CA ILE A 5 -30.21 38.63 -9.37
C ILE A 5 -30.08 40.17 -9.58
N TYR A 6 -29.17 40.91 -8.92
CA TYR A 6 -27.71 40.84 -9.07
C TYR A 6 -26.96 41.23 -7.78
N PHE A 7 -26.06 40.33 -7.36
CA PHE A 7 -25.12 40.49 -6.26
C PHE A 7 -23.83 41.15 -6.80
N LEU A 8 -23.43 42.26 -6.18
CA LEU A 8 -22.19 42.96 -6.46
C LEU A 8 -20.99 42.27 -5.77
N LEU A 9 -19.89 42.28 -6.52
CA LEU A 9 -18.56 41.78 -6.22
C LEU A 9 -18.04 42.25 -4.84
N PHE A 10 -17.79 41.30 -3.94
CA PHE A 10 -16.80 41.45 -2.88
C PHE A 10 -15.72 40.39 -3.07
N SER A 11 -14.63 40.80 -3.72
CA SER A 11 -13.34 40.13 -3.66
C SER A 11 -12.73 40.34 -2.28
N THR A 12 -12.90 39.38 -1.37
CA THR A 12 -12.03 39.29 -0.19
C THR A 12 -10.85 38.39 -0.52
N VAL A 13 -9.76 39.05 -0.91
CA VAL A 13 -8.42 38.46 -0.91
C VAL A 13 -8.12 38.09 0.55
N ALA A 14 -8.23 36.81 0.88
CA ALA A 14 -7.79 36.27 2.16
C ALA A 14 -6.26 36.32 2.19
N PHE A 15 -5.70 37.37 2.77
CA PHE A 15 -4.30 37.40 3.17
C PHE A 15 -4.04 36.19 4.06
N SER A 16 -3.12 35.32 3.63
CA SER A 16 -2.59 34.24 4.46
C SER A 16 -1.93 34.86 5.69
N GLN A 17 -2.62 34.83 6.83
CA GLN A 17 -1.99 35.13 8.10
C GLN A 17 -1.00 34.01 8.39
N ASN A 18 0.29 34.35 8.34
CA ASN A 18 1.36 33.55 8.91
C ASN A 18 1.13 33.49 10.42
N TYR A 19 0.39 32.49 10.89
CA TYR A 19 0.35 32.18 12.32
C TYR A 19 1.74 31.69 12.74
N GLN A 20 2.45 32.53 13.49
CA GLN A 20 3.60 32.10 14.28
C GLN A 20 3.11 31.00 15.24
N TYR A 21 3.66 29.79 15.09
CA TYR A 21 3.47 28.67 16.00
C TYR A 21 4.18 28.92 17.34
N SER A 22 3.77 29.94 18.09
CA SER A 22 4.34 30.27 19.40
C SER A 22 3.37 29.92 20.53
N LEU A 23 3.22 28.64 20.82
CA LEU A 23 2.86 28.19 22.18
C LEU A 23 3.80 27.10 22.71
N ASP A 24 4.86 26.74 21.98
CA ASP A 24 5.96 25.95 22.51
C ASP A 24 7.00 26.91 23.12
N VAL A 25 7.00 27.07 24.45
CA VAL A 25 8.14 27.69 25.15
C VAL A 25 9.32 26.74 25.00
N ALA A 26 10.13 26.94 23.96
CA ALA A 26 11.31 26.12 23.70
C ALA A 26 12.40 26.39 24.75
N ALA A 27 12.94 25.32 25.33
CA ALA A 27 14.27 25.35 25.91
C ALA A 27 15.28 25.70 24.79
N GLY A 28 16.00 26.82 24.97
CA GLY A 28 17.17 27.28 24.22
C GLY A 28 17.27 26.86 22.75
N LYS A 29 16.79 27.70 21.82
CA LYS A 29 17.25 27.65 20.42
C LYS A 29 18.78 27.80 20.40
N PRO A 30 19.54 26.92 19.71
CA PRO A 30 20.98 27.15 19.55
C PRO A 30 21.21 28.47 18.80
N SER A 31 22.22 29.23 19.21
CA SER A 31 22.66 30.43 18.51
C SER A 31 23.06 30.07 17.07
N GLY A 32 22.18 30.30 16.09
CA GLY A 32 22.48 30.07 14.67
C GLY A 32 21.43 29.31 13.87
N ALA A 33 20.38 28.73 14.48
CA ALA A 33 19.27 28.15 13.72
C ALA A 33 18.49 29.26 13.00
N LYS A 34 18.64 29.36 11.67
CA LYS A 34 17.84 30.29 10.86
C LYS A 34 16.43 29.73 10.69
N ILE A 35 15.44 30.61 10.77
CA ILE A 35 14.07 30.32 10.37
C ILE A 35 14.12 29.90 8.89
N ALA A 36 13.43 28.81 8.53
CA ALA A 36 13.29 28.39 7.14
C ALA A 36 12.80 29.57 6.28
N ALA A 37 13.17 29.59 4.98
CA ALA A 37 12.76 30.67 4.09
C ALA A 37 11.25 30.93 4.19
N GLY A 38 10.86 32.19 4.43
CA GLY A 38 9.45 32.57 4.49
C GLY A 38 8.73 32.17 3.19
N GLY A 39 7.53 31.59 3.30
CA GLY A 39 6.69 31.25 2.15
C GLY A 39 6.64 29.77 1.74
N VAL A 40 7.47 28.89 2.31
CA VAL A 40 7.35 27.43 2.08
C VAL A 40 6.37 26.81 3.09
N ASN A 41 5.35 26.14 2.58
CA ASN A 41 4.31 25.46 3.37
C ASN A 41 4.63 23.97 3.57
N ASN A 42 4.09 23.38 4.63
CA ASN A 42 4.09 21.93 4.82
C ASN A 42 3.10 21.26 3.85
N GLN A 43 3.14 19.93 3.77
CA GLN A 43 2.10 19.17 3.05
C GLN A 43 0.74 19.29 3.75
N LEU A 44 -0.36 19.05 3.02
CA LEU A 44 -1.72 19.36 3.47
C LEU A 44 -2.11 18.64 4.76
N GLU A 45 -1.85 17.33 4.91
CA GLU A 45 -2.22 16.65 6.18
C GLU A 45 -1.32 17.12 7.34
N GLU A 46 -0.07 17.53 7.08
CA GLU A 46 0.79 18.11 8.12
C GLU A 46 0.26 19.47 8.59
N ILE A 47 -0.24 20.30 7.67
CA ILE A 47 -0.88 21.58 8.00
C ILE A 47 -2.05 21.33 8.95
N GLU A 48 -2.90 20.35 8.65
CA GLU A 48 -4.06 20.02 9.48
C GLU A 48 -3.65 19.41 10.84
N TYR A 49 -2.61 18.56 10.87
CA TYR A 49 -2.04 18.03 12.09
C TYR A 49 -1.52 19.15 13.01
N PHE A 50 -0.68 20.06 12.51
CA PHE A 50 -0.08 21.11 13.34
C PHE A 50 -1.06 22.24 13.71
N LYS A 51 -2.17 22.41 12.96
CA LYS A 51 -3.28 23.30 13.36
C LYS A 51 -4.13 22.73 14.51
N ALA A 52 -4.12 21.42 14.74
CA ALA A 52 -4.90 20.81 15.81
C ALA A 52 -4.44 21.30 17.19
N TYR A 53 -5.39 21.42 18.12
CA TYR A 53 -5.09 21.80 19.50
C TYR A 53 -4.19 20.75 20.15
N LEU A 54 -3.01 21.16 20.61
CA LEU A 54 -2.13 20.27 21.38
C LEU A 54 -2.68 20.11 22.79
N LEU A 55 -3.09 18.89 23.14
CA LEU A 55 -3.50 18.53 24.50
C LEU A 55 -2.28 18.00 25.26
N PRO A 56 -1.78 18.69 26.30
CA PRO A 56 -0.65 18.20 27.10
C PRO A 56 -1.00 16.93 27.88
N ILE A 57 0.00 16.09 28.15
CA ILE A 57 -0.19 14.83 28.89
C ILE A 57 -0.74 15.05 30.30
N ALA A 58 -0.36 16.16 30.94
CA ALA A 58 -0.87 16.57 32.25
C ALA A 58 -2.39 16.79 32.26
N GLN A 59 -3.00 17.02 31.10
CA GLN A 59 -4.44 17.22 30.94
C GLN A 59 -5.14 16.00 30.33
N LYS A 60 -4.52 14.81 30.33
CA LYS A 60 -5.11 13.63 29.65
C LYS A 60 -6.54 13.30 30.06
N ALA A 61 -6.92 13.55 31.31
CA ALA A 61 -8.28 13.31 31.81
C ALA A 61 -9.35 14.18 31.13
N THR A 62 -8.96 15.25 30.43
CA THR A 62 -9.86 16.16 29.73
C THR A 62 -9.95 15.88 28.23
N ILE A 63 -9.37 14.77 27.74
CA ILE A 63 -9.31 14.45 26.29
C ILE A 63 -10.66 14.56 25.59
N GLN A 64 -11.74 14.00 26.17
CA GLN A 64 -13.08 14.12 25.60
C GLN A 64 -13.58 15.57 25.57
N ALA A 65 -13.32 16.33 26.63
CA ALA A 65 -13.70 17.74 26.71
C ALA A 65 -12.94 18.59 25.69
N ALA A 66 -11.65 18.30 25.46
CA ALA A 66 -10.83 18.95 24.44
C ALA A 66 -11.36 18.66 23.02
N ILE A 67 -11.69 17.39 22.72
CA ILE A 67 -12.27 17.01 21.43
C ILE A 67 -13.61 17.72 21.19
N ASN A 68 -14.46 17.79 22.22
CA ASN A 68 -15.74 18.50 22.13
C ASN A 68 -15.57 20.00 21.92
N LYS A 69 -14.57 20.61 22.55
CA LYS A 69 -14.33 22.06 22.49
C LYS A 69 -13.66 22.50 21.18
N TYR A 70 -12.62 21.79 20.76
CA TYR A 70 -11.76 22.23 19.66
C TYR A 70 -12.04 21.51 18.33
N GLY A 71 -12.75 20.39 18.36
CA GLY A 71 -13.04 19.56 17.18
C GLY A 71 -11.82 18.79 16.66
N SER A 72 -10.64 19.40 16.65
CA SER A 72 -9.38 18.79 16.20
C SER A 72 -8.33 18.86 17.31
N VAL A 73 -7.89 17.70 17.79
CA VAL A 73 -6.94 17.57 18.90
C VAL A 73 -5.74 16.71 18.46
N ARG A 74 -4.53 17.18 18.76
CA ARG A 74 -3.31 16.37 18.71
C ARG A 74 -2.77 16.13 20.11
N LEU A 75 -2.24 14.94 20.36
CA LEU A 75 -1.75 14.53 21.67
C LEU A 75 -0.23 14.72 21.77
N GLU A 76 0.23 15.18 22.93
CA GLU A 76 1.64 15.11 23.31
C GLU A 76 2.07 13.62 23.42
N LYS A 77 3.38 13.36 23.39
CA LYS A 77 3.90 12.01 23.65
C LYS A 77 3.52 11.57 25.07
N GLY A 78 2.84 10.42 25.19
CA GLY A 78 2.48 9.86 26.49
C GLY A 78 1.37 8.82 26.43
N ASP A 79 0.82 8.50 27.60
CA ASP A 79 -0.28 7.53 27.77
C ASP A 79 -1.58 8.24 28.19
N TYR A 80 -2.55 8.28 27.28
CA TYR A 80 -3.86 8.91 27.44
C TYR A 80 -4.96 7.90 27.78
N THR A 81 -4.62 6.70 28.25
CA THR A 81 -5.61 5.77 28.81
C THR A 81 -6.24 6.33 30.08
N GLY A 82 -7.50 5.93 30.30
CA GLY A 82 -8.31 6.27 31.48
C GLY A 82 -9.67 6.90 31.16
N VAL A 83 -9.84 7.44 29.95
CA VAL A 83 -11.10 8.08 29.50
C VAL A 83 -11.48 7.52 28.14
N ASP A 84 -12.61 6.82 28.06
CA ASP A 84 -13.16 6.37 26.78
C ASP A 84 -13.59 7.57 25.94
N ILE A 85 -13.36 7.46 24.63
CA ILE A 85 -13.48 8.57 23.68
C ILE A 85 -14.69 8.32 22.78
N VAL A 86 -15.54 9.32 22.61
CA VAL A 86 -16.65 9.33 21.67
C VAL A 86 -16.38 10.39 20.60
N MET A 87 -16.25 9.95 19.36
CA MET A 87 -16.06 10.79 18.18
C MET A 87 -17.39 11.07 17.49
N LYS A 88 -17.61 12.33 17.11
CA LYS A 88 -18.75 12.84 16.34
C LYS A 88 -18.28 13.45 15.02
N SER A 89 -19.21 13.81 14.15
CA SER A 89 -18.90 14.36 12.83
C SER A 89 -17.83 15.45 12.84
N ASN A 90 -16.90 15.36 11.87
CA ASN A 90 -15.79 16.27 11.65
C ASN A 90 -14.79 16.40 12.82
N GLN A 91 -14.87 15.55 13.84
CA GLN A 91 -13.89 15.52 14.90
C GLN A 91 -12.64 14.75 14.50
N ARG A 92 -11.48 15.20 14.99
CA ARG A 92 -10.16 14.66 14.65
C ARG A 92 -9.35 14.44 15.91
N LEU A 93 -8.75 13.25 16.01
CA LEU A 93 -7.84 12.89 17.09
C LEU A 93 -6.54 12.33 16.49
N TYR A 94 -5.46 13.07 16.69
CA TYR A 94 -4.12 12.71 16.25
C TYR A 94 -3.26 12.34 17.46
N GLY A 95 -2.68 11.14 17.45
CA GLY A 95 -1.61 10.78 18.37
C GLY A 95 -0.27 11.35 17.96
N TYR A 96 0.72 11.10 18.81
CA TYR A 96 2.12 11.40 18.55
C TYR A 96 2.67 10.46 17.45
N PRO A 97 3.67 10.87 16.64
CA PRO A 97 4.19 10.04 15.53
C PRO A 97 4.68 8.64 15.91
N SER A 98 5.12 8.43 17.15
CA SER A 98 5.50 7.11 17.68
C SER A 98 4.32 6.30 18.25
N LEU A 99 3.09 6.66 17.87
CA LEU A 99 1.81 6.23 18.42
C LEU A 99 1.55 6.64 19.88
N THR A 100 0.29 7.00 20.16
CA THR A 100 -0.17 7.34 21.52
C THR A 100 -1.13 6.28 22.05
N LYS A 101 -0.86 5.78 23.27
CA LYS A 101 -1.79 4.89 23.97
C LYS A 101 -3.08 5.62 24.34
N VAL A 102 -4.23 5.00 24.06
CA VAL A 102 -5.56 5.55 24.33
C VAL A 102 -6.52 4.45 24.80
N SER A 103 -7.60 4.87 25.44
CA SER A 103 -8.72 4.01 25.85
C SER A 103 -9.59 3.58 24.67
N ASN A 104 -10.75 2.96 24.92
CA ASN A 104 -11.69 2.59 23.86
C ASN A 104 -12.16 3.84 23.11
N ILE A 105 -12.42 3.69 21.82
CA ILE A 105 -12.95 4.76 20.97
C ILE A 105 -14.28 4.30 20.39
N THR A 106 -15.31 5.13 20.48
CA THR A 106 -16.59 4.92 19.80
C THR A 106 -16.79 6.02 18.76
N ILE A 107 -17.01 5.65 17.50
CA ILE A 107 -17.51 6.57 16.49
C ILE A 107 -19.03 6.54 16.57
N ALA A 108 -19.62 7.68 16.97
CA ALA A 108 -21.05 7.77 17.20
C ALA A 108 -21.83 7.56 15.89
N ALA A 109 -23.01 6.93 16.01
CA ALA A 109 -23.85 6.66 14.86
C ALA A 109 -24.23 7.97 14.13
N GLY A 110 -24.27 7.93 12.80
CA GLY A 110 -24.52 9.11 11.96
C GLY A 110 -23.33 10.05 11.77
N SER A 111 -22.16 9.74 12.34
CA SER A 111 -20.98 10.60 12.21
C SER A 111 -20.38 10.55 10.81
N SER A 112 -19.97 11.70 10.29
CA SER A 112 -19.24 11.80 9.02
C SER A 112 -17.92 12.56 9.17
N GLY A 113 -16.88 12.17 8.43
CA GLY A 113 -15.62 12.92 8.38
C GLY A 113 -14.78 12.85 9.67
N VAL A 114 -14.94 11.79 10.48
CA VAL A 114 -14.08 11.57 11.66
C VAL A 114 -12.67 11.18 11.21
N VAL A 115 -11.65 11.72 11.88
CA VAL A 115 -10.25 11.32 11.68
C VAL A 115 -9.67 10.77 12.97
N LEU A 116 -9.15 9.54 12.90
CA LEU A 116 -8.35 8.91 13.95
C LEU A 116 -7.00 8.54 13.37
N GLU A 117 -5.92 9.03 13.98
CA GLU A 117 -4.59 8.80 13.44
C GLU A 117 -3.50 8.65 14.49
N ASN A 118 -2.55 7.73 14.27
CA ASN A 118 -1.39 7.47 15.13
C ASN A 118 -1.76 7.05 16.56
N LEU A 119 -2.73 6.15 16.70
CA LEU A 119 -3.24 5.72 18.00
C LEU A 119 -2.92 4.25 18.28
N LEU A 120 -2.73 3.94 19.55
CA LEU A 120 -2.45 2.60 20.07
C LEU A 120 -3.51 2.21 21.12
N PRO A 121 -4.75 1.87 20.71
CA PRO A 121 -5.77 1.31 21.60
C PRO A 121 -5.43 -0.17 21.86
N GLN A 122 -4.27 -0.43 22.46
CA GLN A 122 -3.72 -1.77 22.64
C GLN A 122 -4.66 -2.65 23.46
N ASP A 123 -5.11 -3.75 22.84
CA ASP A 123 -6.08 -4.70 23.40
C ASP A 123 -7.42 -4.04 23.79
N LYS A 124 -7.74 -2.91 23.13
CA LYS A 124 -9.00 -2.16 23.25
C LYS A 124 -9.79 -2.20 21.95
N THR A 125 -10.96 -1.57 21.96
CA THR A 125 -11.86 -1.53 20.81
C THR A 125 -11.95 -0.15 20.18
N ILE A 126 -12.06 -0.15 18.85
CA ILE A 126 -12.66 0.96 18.11
C ILE A 126 -14.04 0.48 17.66
N THR A 127 -15.09 1.08 18.20
CA THR A 127 -16.48 0.69 17.95
C THR A 127 -17.15 1.64 16.97
N LEU A 128 -17.72 1.10 15.89
CA LEU A 128 -18.67 1.82 15.04
C LEU A 128 -20.07 1.60 15.61
N GLN A 129 -20.66 2.65 16.18
CA GLN A 129 -21.94 2.54 16.87
C GLN A 129 -23.10 2.30 15.88
N ALA A 130 -24.01 1.38 16.23
CA ALA A 130 -25.22 1.14 15.46
C ALA A 130 -26.19 2.33 15.49
N GLY A 131 -26.89 2.55 14.38
CA GLY A 131 -27.81 3.68 14.19
C GLY A 131 -27.65 4.31 12.81
N GLY A 132 -27.59 5.65 12.76
CA GLY A 132 -27.35 6.41 11.54
C GLY A 132 -26.04 6.05 10.83
N VAL A 133 -25.98 6.32 9.53
CA VAL A 133 -24.85 5.95 8.66
C VAL A 133 -23.56 6.67 9.08
N ILE A 134 -22.50 5.91 9.38
CA ILE A 134 -21.15 6.45 9.61
C ILE A 134 -20.41 6.51 8.26
N SER A 135 -19.93 7.68 7.86
CA SER A 135 -19.39 7.86 6.50
C SER A 135 -18.15 8.74 6.38
N ASN A 136 -17.36 8.52 5.33
CA ASN A 136 -16.22 9.37 4.98
C ASN A 136 -15.19 9.53 6.12
N CYS A 137 -15.14 8.60 7.07
CA CYS A 137 -14.17 8.62 8.16
C CYS A 137 -12.82 8.07 7.68
N THR A 138 -11.73 8.60 8.25
CA THR A 138 -10.37 8.11 8.04
C THR A 138 -9.80 7.57 9.36
N ILE A 139 -9.43 6.29 9.35
CA ILE A 139 -8.84 5.60 10.49
C ILE A 139 -7.46 5.11 10.05
N LYS A 140 -6.39 5.81 10.44
CA LYS A 140 -5.04 5.65 9.87
C LYS A 140 -4.00 5.35 10.94
N SER A 141 -3.11 4.39 10.70
CA SER A 141 -2.02 4.02 11.62
C SER A 141 -2.54 3.73 13.04
N ILE A 142 -3.48 2.78 13.12
CA ILE A 142 -3.98 2.22 14.38
C ILE A 142 -3.30 0.89 14.61
N LYS A 143 -2.82 0.61 15.82
CA LYS A 143 -2.21 -0.69 16.15
C LYS A 143 -2.85 -1.34 17.36
N TRP A 144 -2.86 -2.68 17.30
CA TRP A 144 -3.31 -3.61 18.33
C TRP A 144 -4.73 -3.35 18.86
N ALA A 145 -5.63 -2.88 18.00
CA ALA A 145 -7.03 -2.64 18.34
C ALA A 145 -7.95 -3.65 17.65
N THR A 146 -9.11 -3.90 18.26
CA THR A 146 -10.20 -4.61 17.58
C THR A 146 -11.18 -3.58 17.01
N LEU A 147 -11.37 -3.57 15.69
CA LEU A 147 -12.44 -2.82 15.04
C LEU A 147 -13.72 -3.63 15.20
N MET A 148 -14.70 -3.05 15.88
CA MET A 148 -15.98 -3.70 16.16
C MET A 148 -17.14 -2.92 15.54
N ALA A 149 -18.04 -3.64 14.88
CA ALA A 149 -19.30 -3.10 14.40
C ALA A 149 -20.37 -4.19 14.49
N THR A 150 -21.40 -3.99 15.31
CA THR A 150 -22.53 -4.92 15.42
C THR A 150 -23.79 -4.21 14.99
N ASN A 151 -24.44 -4.68 13.92
CA ASN A 151 -25.62 -4.07 13.31
C ASN A 151 -25.44 -2.59 12.93
N ALA A 152 -24.19 -2.17 12.71
CA ALA A 152 -23.88 -0.81 12.33
C ALA A 152 -24.14 -0.58 10.84
N THR A 153 -24.27 0.69 10.49
CA THR A 153 -24.39 1.13 9.11
C THR A 153 -23.24 2.07 8.80
N PHE A 154 -22.35 1.70 7.89
CA PHE A 154 -21.21 2.54 7.55
C PHE A 154 -20.71 2.39 6.12
N GLU A 155 -20.37 3.49 5.48
CA GLU A 155 -19.96 3.48 4.08
C GLU A 155 -18.93 4.53 3.71
N ASN A 156 -18.16 4.27 2.65
CA ASN A 156 -17.14 5.19 2.14
C ASN A 156 -16.07 5.57 3.18
N ASN A 157 -15.82 4.71 4.17
CA ASN A 157 -14.76 4.93 5.16
C ASN A 157 -13.43 4.33 4.66
N THR A 158 -12.32 4.91 5.11
CA THR A 158 -10.97 4.48 4.75
C THR A 158 -10.20 4.08 6.01
N PHE A 159 -9.74 2.83 6.04
CA PHE A 159 -8.89 2.26 7.08
C PHE A 159 -7.50 2.05 6.49
N ILE A 160 -6.47 2.67 7.06
CA ILE A 160 -5.11 2.69 6.51
C ILE A 160 -4.12 2.19 7.57
N ASN A 161 -3.28 1.21 7.26
CA ASN A 161 -2.30 0.64 8.19
C ASN A 161 -2.94 0.21 9.52
N TYR A 162 -4.05 -0.53 9.42
CA TYR A 162 -4.79 -1.03 10.58
C TYR A 162 -4.17 -2.34 11.09
N GLY A 163 -3.63 -2.29 12.30
CA GLY A 163 -3.11 -3.43 13.02
C GLY A 163 -4.10 -3.97 14.05
N GLY A 164 -4.56 -5.20 13.86
CA GLY A 164 -5.44 -5.90 14.79
C GLY A 164 -6.65 -6.53 14.12
N ARG A 165 -7.60 -6.99 14.94
CA ARG A 165 -8.77 -7.76 14.48
C ARG A 165 -9.81 -6.83 13.87
N ILE A 166 -10.50 -7.29 12.84
CA ILE A 166 -11.67 -6.63 12.27
C ILE A 166 -12.86 -7.55 12.45
N ILE A 167 -13.84 -7.14 13.25
CA ILE A 167 -15.02 -7.93 13.60
C ILE A 167 -16.27 -7.11 13.28
N ILE A 168 -16.83 -7.33 12.11
CA ILE A 168 -18.05 -6.68 11.62
C ILE A 168 -19.15 -7.73 11.49
N ASP A 169 -20.20 -7.57 12.28
CA ASP A 169 -21.38 -8.42 12.26
C ASP A 169 -22.66 -7.60 12.07
N CYS A 170 -23.07 -7.48 10.81
CA CYS A 170 -24.33 -6.88 10.39
C CYS A 170 -25.33 -7.97 9.97
N SER A 171 -25.26 -9.19 10.54
CA SER A 171 -26.11 -10.30 10.09
C SER A 171 -27.59 -10.11 10.41
N LYS A 172 -27.92 -9.31 11.43
CA LYS A 172 -29.31 -9.01 11.81
C LYS A 172 -29.84 -7.74 11.14
N SER A 173 -29.03 -6.69 11.08
CA SER A 173 -29.38 -5.42 10.43
C SER A 173 -28.14 -4.58 10.12
N GLY A 174 -28.33 -3.44 9.45
CA GLY A 174 -27.24 -2.56 9.04
C GLY A 174 -26.50 -3.06 7.79
N TYR A 175 -25.45 -2.36 7.40
CA TYR A 175 -24.62 -2.71 6.24
C TYR A 175 -23.25 -2.03 6.31
N PHE A 176 -22.33 -2.52 5.49
CA PHE A 176 -21.05 -1.86 5.26
C PHE A 176 -20.71 -1.84 3.78
N ARG A 177 -20.56 -0.63 3.22
CA ARG A 177 -20.46 -0.44 1.77
C ARG A 177 -19.28 0.42 1.38
N ASN A 178 -18.63 0.07 0.27
CA ASN A 178 -17.66 0.97 -0.36
C ASN A 178 -16.49 1.40 0.54
N ASN A 179 -16.19 0.61 1.57
CA ASN A 179 -15.08 0.91 2.48
C ASN A 179 -13.76 0.42 1.89
N LYS A 180 -12.68 1.16 2.19
CA LYS A 180 -11.32 0.83 1.77
C LYS A 180 -10.52 0.38 2.98
N PHE A 181 -9.93 -0.80 2.89
CA PHE A 181 -8.98 -1.32 3.88
C PHE A 181 -7.62 -1.43 3.21
N ILE A 182 -6.72 -0.50 3.51
CA ILE A 182 -5.38 -0.39 2.92
C ILE A 182 -4.37 -0.78 4.00
N LYS A 183 -3.63 -1.88 3.78
CA LYS A 183 -2.74 -2.50 4.78
C LYS A 183 -3.49 -2.89 6.05
N HIS A 184 -4.13 -4.06 6.00
CA HIS A 184 -4.64 -4.75 7.20
C HIS A 184 -3.62 -5.79 7.65
N GLN A 185 -3.23 -5.76 8.92
CA GLN A 185 -2.31 -6.73 9.50
C GLN A 185 -2.83 -7.21 10.85
N SER A 186 -2.76 -8.51 11.12
CA SER A 186 -3.12 -9.07 12.43
C SER A 186 -2.49 -10.44 12.61
N GLY A 187 -2.10 -10.76 13.85
CA GLY A 187 -1.40 -12.01 14.14
C GLY A 187 -1.53 -12.46 15.59
N GLY A 188 -1.11 -13.69 15.87
CA GLY A 188 -1.06 -14.25 17.24
C GLY A 188 -2.40 -14.40 17.96
N VAL A 189 -3.52 -14.35 17.22
CA VAL A 189 -4.89 -14.41 17.76
C VAL A 189 -5.77 -15.39 16.98
N THR A 190 -6.94 -15.71 17.53
CA THR A 190 -8.01 -16.42 16.82
C THR A 190 -9.01 -15.42 16.23
N THR A 191 -9.52 -15.74 15.04
CA THR A 191 -10.46 -14.93 14.25
C THR A 191 -9.94 -13.51 14.00
N VAL A 192 -9.17 -13.37 12.92
CA VAL A 192 -8.54 -12.12 12.50
C VAL A 192 -9.53 -11.21 11.77
N LEU A 193 -10.31 -11.77 10.85
CA LEU A 193 -11.22 -11.01 9.98
C LEU A 193 -12.61 -11.65 9.94
N THR A 194 -13.60 -10.99 10.51
CA THR A 194 -15.01 -11.35 10.39
C THR A 194 -15.76 -10.24 9.68
N MET A 195 -16.49 -10.59 8.62
CA MET A 195 -17.40 -9.67 7.92
C MET A 195 -18.69 -10.40 7.57
N LYS A 196 -19.75 -10.11 8.30
CA LYS A 196 -21.07 -10.72 8.10
C LYS A 196 -22.09 -9.68 7.68
N GLY A 197 -22.67 -9.87 6.51
CA GLY A 197 -23.78 -9.08 5.99
C GLY A 197 -25.13 -9.79 6.15
N ASN A 198 -26.15 -9.25 5.49
CA ASN A 198 -27.49 -9.82 5.42
C ASN A 198 -28.09 -9.59 4.02
N SER A 199 -29.18 -10.30 3.69
CA SER A 199 -29.84 -10.20 2.38
C SER A 199 -30.80 -9.01 2.26
N THR A 200 -31.28 -8.44 3.37
CA THR A 200 -32.24 -7.34 3.39
C THR A 200 -31.60 -6.00 3.02
N THR A 201 -30.44 -5.70 3.59
CA THR A 201 -29.61 -4.52 3.33
C THR A 201 -28.18 -4.98 3.02
N PRO A 202 -27.91 -5.43 1.80
CA PRO A 202 -26.64 -6.09 1.48
C PRO A 202 -25.43 -5.16 1.62
N SER A 203 -24.32 -5.74 2.08
CA SER A 203 -22.98 -5.14 2.08
C SER A 203 -22.26 -5.43 0.77
N TYR A 204 -21.60 -4.43 0.18
CA TYR A 204 -20.94 -4.54 -1.13
C TYR A 204 -19.83 -3.50 -1.32
N GLY A 205 -19.00 -3.69 -2.34
CA GLY A 205 -18.02 -2.69 -2.80
C GLY A 205 -16.86 -2.44 -1.84
N ASN A 206 -16.70 -3.27 -0.80
CA ASN A 206 -15.57 -3.19 0.10
C ASN A 206 -14.32 -3.75 -0.58
N VAL A 207 -13.20 -3.03 -0.45
CA VAL A 207 -11.93 -3.41 -1.07
C VAL A 207 -10.86 -3.49 0.01
N HIS A 208 -10.21 -4.65 0.10
CA HIS A 208 -9.03 -4.89 0.89
C HIS A 208 -7.81 -4.88 -0.02
N LEU A 209 -6.89 -3.96 0.23
CA LEU A 209 -5.62 -3.85 -0.46
C LEU A 209 -4.52 -4.14 0.56
N HIS A 210 -3.72 -5.18 0.28
CA HIS A 210 -2.65 -5.67 1.13
C HIS A 210 -3.17 -6.13 2.51
N THR A 211 -3.64 -7.37 2.57
CA THR A 211 -4.01 -8.05 3.82
C THR A 211 -2.93 -9.06 4.19
N ASN A 212 -2.42 -8.97 5.42
CA ASN A 212 -1.41 -9.90 5.93
C ASN A 212 -1.90 -10.59 7.21
N PHE A 213 -2.03 -11.92 7.16
CA PHE A 213 -2.35 -12.77 8.31
C PHE A 213 -1.06 -13.34 8.92
N LEU A 214 -0.60 -12.72 10.01
CA LEU A 214 0.65 -13.06 10.67
C LEU A 214 0.44 -14.19 11.69
N THR A 215 0.51 -15.45 11.26
CA THR A 215 0.44 -16.63 12.15
C THR A 215 -0.83 -16.72 13.06
N PRO A 216 -2.06 -16.54 12.56
CA PRO A 216 -3.26 -16.74 13.38
C PRO A 216 -3.28 -18.12 14.06
N HIS A 217 -3.64 -18.15 15.35
CA HIS A 217 -3.60 -19.37 16.16
C HIS A 217 -4.72 -20.38 15.81
N GLY A 218 -5.82 -19.91 15.25
CA GLY A 218 -7.01 -20.70 14.91
C GLY A 218 -7.68 -20.23 13.62
N ASP A 219 -9.02 -20.16 13.63
CA ASP A 219 -9.80 -19.63 12.51
C ASP A 219 -9.27 -18.25 12.10
N THR A 220 -9.04 -18.04 10.80
CA THR A 220 -8.38 -16.83 10.31
C THR A 220 -9.40 -15.80 9.84
N SER A 221 -10.23 -16.18 8.87
CA SER A 221 -11.30 -15.30 8.37
C SER A 221 -12.65 -16.01 8.29
N ASP A 222 -13.72 -15.23 8.37
CA ASP A 222 -15.10 -15.68 8.23
C ASP A 222 -15.95 -14.57 7.58
N LEU A 223 -16.20 -14.72 6.28
CA LEU A 223 -17.03 -13.80 5.50
C LEU A 223 -18.36 -14.46 5.14
N ASN A 224 -19.47 -13.76 5.33
CA ASN A 224 -20.78 -14.35 5.08
C ASN A 224 -21.81 -13.32 4.59
N ASN A 225 -22.63 -13.67 3.58
CA ASN A 225 -23.75 -12.85 3.10
C ASN A 225 -23.34 -11.44 2.59
N LEU A 226 -22.20 -11.31 1.91
CA LEU A 226 -21.85 -10.06 1.22
C LEU A 226 -22.21 -10.19 -0.26
N ALA A 227 -22.81 -9.14 -0.82
CA ALA A 227 -23.09 -9.09 -2.26
C ALA A 227 -21.80 -8.94 -3.08
N SER A 228 -20.76 -8.28 -2.54
CA SER A 228 -19.43 -8.28 -3.14
C SER A 228 -18.30 -7.91 -2.19
N VAL A 229 -17.09 -8.40 -2.47
CA VAL A 229 -15.83 -7.98 -1.83
C VAL A 229 -14.65 -8.22 -2.76
N ASN A 230 -13.68 -7.30 -2.75
CA ASN A 230 -12.43 -7.43 -3.50
C ASN A 230 -11.24 -7.49 -2.54
N PHE A 231 -10.29 -8.37 -2.82
CA PHE A 231 -9.00 -8.49 -2.14
C PHE A 231 -7.89 -8.35 -3.18
N VAL A 232 -6.95 -7.42 -2.93
CA VAL A 232 -5.81 -7.12 -3.78
C VAL A 232 -4.56 -7.32 -2.94
N GLY A 233 -3.93 -8.48 -3.02
CA GLY A 233 -2.86 -8.89 -2.12
C GLY A 233 -3.40 -9.50 -0.82
N ILE A 234 -3.24 -10.81 -0.68
CA ILE A 234 -3.42 -11.54 0.58
C ILE A 234 -2.17 -12.39 0.80
N ASP A 235 -1.51 -12.23 1.93
CA ASP A 235 -0.46 -13.12 2.39
C ASP A 235 -0.80 -13.69 3.76
N ALA A 236 -0.32 -14.90 4.02
CA ALA A 236 -0.41 -15.54 5.32
C ALA A 236 0.88 -16.28 5.67
N GLU A 237 1.49 -15.88 6.78
CA GLU A 237 2.68 -16.51 7.32
C GLU A 237 2.28 -17.67 8.25
N GLY A 238 1.66 -18.71 7.68
CA GLY A 238 1.03 -19.77 8.46
C GLY A 238 -0.38 -19.38 8.91
N TRP A 239 -1.24 -20.38 9.06
CA TRP A 239 -2.54 -20.22 9.69
C TRP A 239 -2.91 -21.43 10.52
N ASN A 240 -3.87 -21.25 11.42
CA ASN A 240 -4.23 -22.26 12.40
C ASN A 240 -3.01 -22.78 13.18
N LEU A 241 -2.07 -21.88 13.53
CA LEU A 241 -0.73 -22.26 14.00
C LEU A 241 -0.78 -23.20 15.21
N LYS A 242 -1.72 -22.98 16.14
CA LYS A 242 -1.93 -23.78 17.35
C LYS A 242 -2.98 -24.89 17.17
N GLY A 243 -3.53 -25.06 15.97
CA GLY A 243 -4.55 -26.06 15.67
C GLY A 243 -5.90 -25.83 16.34
N THR A 244 -6.20 -24.61 16.80
CA THR A 244 -7.44 -24.32 17.54
C THR A 244 -8.63 -23.98 16.63
N GLY A 245 -8.39 -23.81 15.34
CA GLY A 245 -9.38 -23.53 14.30
C GLY A 245 -9.75 -24.76 13.50
N THR A 246 -10.90 -24.68 12.85
CA THR A 246 -11.45 -25.76 12.01
C THR A 246 -11.73 -25.30 10.58
N LYS A 247 -11.69 -23.99 10.32
CA LYS A 247 -11.96 -23.41 9.00
C LYS A 247 -10.70 -23.35 8.14
N ALA A 248 -10.91 -23.29 6.83
CA ALA A 248 -9.88 -22.82 5.92
C ALA A 248 -9.42 -21.40 6.28
N MET A 249 -8.22 -21.01 5.89
CA MET A 249 -7.69 -19.67 6.15
C MET A 249 -8.63 -18.58 5.60
N PHE A 250 -9.05 -18.73 4.33
CA PHE A 250 -10.03 -17.87 3.68
C PHE A 250 -11.38 -18.58 3.55
N LYS A 251 -12.28 -18.37 4.51
CA LYS A 251 -13.62 -18.99 4.52
C LYS A 251 -14.68 -17.96 4.13
N THR A 252 -15.49 -18.31 3.13
CA THR A 252 -16.62 -17.48 2.73
C THR A 252 -17.89 -18.29 2.52
N THR A 253 -19.05 -17.78 2.94
CA THR A 253 -20.36 -18.44 2.83
C THR A 253 -21.41 -17.52 2.20
N ASN A 254 -22.27 -18.06 1.33
CA ASN A 254 -23.37 -17.34 0.69
C ASN A 254 -23.00 -15.96 0.13
N MET A 255 -21.89 -15.90 -0.61
CA MET A 255 -21.39 -14.65 -1.18
C MET A 255 -21.96 -14.41 -2.58
N GLY A 256 -22.02 -13.14 -2.98
CA GLY A 256 -22.24 -12.73 -4.37
C GLY A 256 -20.94 -12.85 -5.18
N ASN A 257 -20.27 -11.72 -5.42
CA ASN A 257 -19.04 -11.64 -6.21
C ASN A 257 -17.79 -11.49 -5.33
N ILE A 258 -16.80 -12.35 -5.53
CA ILE A 258 -15.50 -12.26 -4.86
C ILE A 258 -14.40 -12.09 -5.92
N LYS A 259 -13.50 -11.14 -5.72
CA LYS A 259 -12.28 -11.01 -6.53
C LYS A 259 -11.07 -11.04 -5.63
N ILE A 260 -10.06 -11.84 -6.00
CA ILE A 260 -8.84 -12.01 -5.22
C ILE A 260 -7.65 -11.90 -6.18
N THR A 261 -6.66 -11.09 -5.84
CA THR A 261 -5.37 -11.10 -6.52
C THR A 261 -4.23 -11.34 -5.56
N ASP A 262 -3.11 -11.86 -6.10
CA ASP A 262 -1.86 -12.01 -5.37
C ASP A 262 -2.09 -12.81 -4.08
N PHE A 263 -2.67 -14.00 -4.26
CA PHE A 263 -3.09 -14.86 -3.16
C PHE A 263 -1.94 -15.80 -2.77
N GLY A 264 -1.19 -15.38 -1.75
CA GLY A 264 0.06 -15.97 -1.28
C GLY A 264 0.02 -16.45 0.16
N GLY A 265 1.17 -16.97 0.61
CA GLY A 265 1.39 -17.48 1.95
C GLY A 265 1.95 -18.91 1.98
N GLY A 266 2.13 -19.43 3.19
CA GLY A 266 2.56 -20.81 3.43
C GLY A 266 1.99 -21.36 4.74
N ASN A 267 1.90 -22.68 4.89
CA ASN A 267 1.34 -23.31 6.11
C ASN A 267 2.19 -24.43 6.70
N SER A 268 3.50 -24.38 6.47
CA SER A 268 4.42 -25.45 6.87
C SER A 268 4.49 -25.66 8.39
N TYR A 269 4.37 -24.59 9.18
CA TYR A 269 4.58 -24.61 10.63
C TYR A 269 3.29 -24.86 11.46
N SER A 270 2.14 -25.03 10.80
CA SER A 270 0.86 -25.20 11.50
C SER A 270 0.72 -26.56 12.17
N ALA A 271 0.25 -26.57 13.42
CA ALA A 271 -0.03 -27.80 14.16
C ALA A 271 -1.11 -28.65 13.49
N VAL A 272 -2.13 -28.00 12.91
CA VAL A 272 -3.21 -28.67 12.16
C VAL A 272 -3.48 -27.91 10.86
N LYS A 273 -3.11 -28.52 9.74
CA LYS A 273 -3.27 -27.91 8.42
C LYS A 273 -4.73 -27.98 7.95
N THR A 274 -5.37 -26.83 7.86
CA THR A 274 -6.68 -26.67 7.19
C THR A 274 -6.49 -26.18 5.74
N GLY A 275 -7.60 -26.09 4.98
CA GLY A 275 -7.58 -25.52 3.62
C GLY A 275 -7.01 -24.10 3.57
N ALA A 276 -6.40 -23.71 2.45
CA ALA A 276 -6.11 -22.29 2.20
C ALA A 276 -7.40 -21.51 1.95
N TYR A 277 -8.37 -22.10 1.25
CA TYR A 277 -9.67 -21.48 1.04
C TYR A 277 -10.83 -22.47 0.97
N ASP A 278 -11.99 -21.98 1.39
CA ASP A 278 -13.29 -22.63 1.29
C ASP A 278 -14.30 -21.55 0.89
N ILE A 279 -14.66 -21.52 -0.40
CA ILE A 279 -15.41 -20.43 -1.01
C ILE A 279 -16.77 -20.92 -1.51
N ASP A 280 -17.83 -20.41 -0.90
CA ASP A 280 -19.19 -20.46 -1.41
C ASP A 280 -19.66 -19.06 -1.87
N ALA A 281 -19.63 -18.84 -3.19
CA ALA A 281 -19.98 -17.58 -3.84
C ALA A 281 -20.80 -17.80 -5.12
N ALA A 282 -21.46 -16.75 -5.64
CA ALA A 282 -22.04 -16.79 -6.98
C ALA A 282 -20.93 -16.78 -8.04
N ASN A 283 -19.96 -15.87 -7.91
CA ASN A 283 -18.80 -15.78 -8.78
C ASN A 283 -17.54 -15.52 -7.96
N VAL A 284 -16.44 -16.19 -8.33
CA VAL A 284 -15.10 -15.92 -7.82
C VAL A 284 -14.14 -15.71 -8.99
N SER A 285 -13.36 -14.63 -8.93
CA SER A 285 -12.26 -14.35 -9.86
C SER A 285 -10.94 -14.30 -9.10
N ILE A 286 -9.96 -15.09 -9.54
CA ILE A 286 -8.65 -15.18 -8.91
C ILE A 286 -7.55 -14.90 -9.94
N LEU A 287 -6.67 -13.96 -9.65
CA LEU A 287 -5.48 -13.63 -10.44
C LEU A 287 -4.22 -13.83 -9.59
N ASN A 288 -3.18 -14.46 -10.13
CA ASN A 288 -1.90 -14.64 -9.43
C ASN A 288 -2.02 -15.37 -8.07
N LYS A 289 -2.53 -16.61 -8.08
CA LYS A 289 -2.57 -17.45 -6.87
C LYS A 289 -1.35 -18.36 -6.82
N LYS A 290 -0.59 -18.34 -5.73
CA LYS A 290 0.47 -19.34 -5.46
C LYS A 290 0.17 -20.15 -4.19
N LEU A 291 -0.79 -19.73 -3.37
CA LEU A 291 -1.25 -20.47 -2.21
C LEU A 291 -2.24 -21.60 -2.60
N TYR A 292 -1.99 -22.82 -2.15
CA TYR A 292 -2.93 -23.93 -2.24
C TYR A 292 -2.64 -25.05 -1.24
N THR A 293 -3.67 -25.84 -0.92
CA THR A 293 -3.55 -27.11 -0.19
C THR A 293 -4.45 -28.19 -0.82
N GLY A 294 -4.25 -29.46 -0.44
CA GLY A 294 -5.11 -30.56 -0.91
C GLY A 294 -6.54 -30.54 -0.35
N SER A 295 -6.86 -29.60 0.54
CA SER A 295 -8.16 -29.41 1.20
C SER A 295 -8.86 -28.12 0.79
N ASP A 296 -8.40 -27.46 -0.29
CA ASP A 296 -9.07 -26.29 -0.86
C ASP A 296 -10.41 -26.67 -1.52
N VAL A 297 -11.44 -25.87 -1.23
CA VAL A 297 -12.83 -26.15 -1.65
C VAL A 297 -13.48 -24.95 -2.30
N ILE A 298 -14.25 -25.20 -3.37
CA ILE A 298 -15.19 -24.25 -3.99
C ILE A 298 -16.59 -24.91 -4.02
N ALA A 299 -17.65 -24.16 -3.70
CA ALA A 299 -19.01 -24.69 -3.76
C ALA A 299 -19.42 -25.10 -5.18
N THR A 300 -20.28 -26.11 -5.33
CA THR A 300 -20.78 -26.62 -6.62
C THR A 300 -21.47 -25.58 -7.50
N ARG A 301 -22.07 -24.55 -6.89
CA ARG A 301 -22.78 -23.46 -7.60
C ARG A 301 -21.88 -22.33 -8.11
N THR A 302 -20.64 -22.26 -7.64
CA THR A 302 -19.80 -21.08 -7.86
C THR A 302 -19.21 -21.06 -9.27
N ASN A 303 -19.37 -19.97 -9.99
CA ASN A 303 -18.61 -19.73 -11.22
C ASN A 303 -17.19 -19.29 -10.88
N VAL A 304 -16.18 -19.92 -11.48
CA VAL A 304 -14.78 -19.64 -11.21
C VAL A 304 -14.11 -19.12 -12.47
N ILE A 305 -13.47 -17.95 -12.37
CA ILE A 305 -12.45 -17.49 -13.31
C ILE A 305 -11.12 -17.49 -12.55
N MET A 306 -10.14 -18.24 -13.03
CA MET A 306 -8.83 -18.33 -12.39
C MET A 306 -7.75 -18.14 -13.44
N VAL A 307 -6.89 -17.14 -13.26
CA VAL A 307 -5.83 -16.79 -14.21
C VAL A 307 -4.49 -16.79 -13.50
N ALA A 308 -3.51 -17.47 -14.09
CA ALA A 308 -2.13 -17.54 -13.62
C ALA A 308 -2.03 -18.00 -12.15
N ALA A 309 -2.60 -19.18 -11.91
CA ALA A 309 -2.69 -19.77 -10.59
C ALA A 309 -1.90 -21.08 -10.50
N LEU A 310 -1.57 -21.49 -9.28
CA LEU A 310 -1.00 -22.79 -8.94
C LEU A 310 -1.98 -23.61 -8.10
N GLY A 311 -2.09 -24.89 -8.40
CA GLY A 311 -2.93 -25.85 -7.69
C GLY A 311 -4.43 -25.66 -7.94
N GLY A 312 -5.14 -26.77 -8.12
CA GLY A 312 -6.59 -26.81 -8.26
C GLY A 312 -7.36 -26.71 -6.94
N TYR A 313 -8.61 -27.13 -6.96
CA TYR A 313 -9.50 -27.24 -5.80
C TYR A 313 -10.48 -28.40 -6.00
N LYS A 314 -11.16 -28.78 -4.92
CA LYS A 314 -12.29 -29.70 -4.98
C LYS A 314 -13.60 -28.91 -5.02
N ARG A 315 -14.58 -29.42 -5.76
CA ARG A 315 -15.96 -28.96 -5.62
C ARG A 315 -16.58 -29.63 -4.38
N THR A 316 -17.48 -28.96 -3.68
CA THR A 316 -18.30 -29.60 -2.62
C THR A 316 -19.12 -30.77 -3.19
N SER A 317 -19.70 -31.61 -2.33
CA SER A 317 -20.59 -32.68 -2.79
C SER A 317 -21.87 -32.11 -3.44
N GLY A 318 -22.43 -32.86 -4.39
CA GLY A 318 -23.66 -32.51 -5.12
C GLY A 318 -23.44 -32.16 -6.60
N THR A 319 -24.51 -31.76 -7.28
CA THR A 319 -24.48 -31.40 -8.70
C THR A 319 -23.76 -30.08 -8.92
N VAL A 320 -22.71 -30.09 -9.75
CA VAL A 320 -21.98 -28.87 -10.17
C VAL A 320 -22.85 -28.08 -11.14
N THR A 321 -23.23 -26.85 -10.76
CA THR A 321 -24.01 -25.92 -11.60
C THR A 321 -23.21 -24.68 -12.00
N GLY A 322 -22.12 -24.38 -11.29
CA GLY A 322 -21.14 -23.38 -11.69
C GLY A 322 -20.24 -23.87 -12.83
N PHE A 323 -19.46 -22.95 -13.42
CA PHE A 323 -18.42 -23.30 -14.40
C PHE A 323 -17.01 -23.02 -13.87
N ASP A 324 -16.02 -23.57 -14.56
CA ASP A 324 -14.59 -23.33 -14.39
C ASP A 324 -13.99 -22.74 -15.66
N LEU A 325 -13.45 -21.53 -15.59
CA LEU A 325 -12.61 -20.94 -16.64
C LEU A 325 -11.20 -20.76 -16.07
N TRP A 326 -10.25 -21.56 -16.54
CA TRP A 326 -8.86 -21.52 -16.10
C TRP A 326 -7.96 -21.02 -17.22
N GLY A 327 -7.26 -19.91 -16.98
CA GLY A 327 -6.23 -19.37 -17.85
C GLY A 327 -4.85 -19.61 -17.27
N ASN A 328 -4.05 -20.43 -17.92
CA ASN A 328 -2.67 -20.74 -17.52
C ASN A 328 -2.54 -21.24 -16.05
N LEU A 329 -3.43 -22.13 -15.62
CA LEU A 329 -3.28 -22.88 -14.37
C LEU A 329 -2.03 -23.77 -14.47
N ASP A 330 -1.23 -23.85 -13.41
CA ASP A 330 -0.02 -24.68 -13.31
C ASP A 330 0.95 -24.53 -14.48
N LYS A 331 1.08 -23.29 -15.02
CA LYS A 331 1.95 -22.95 -16.15
C LYS A 331 1.67 -23.76 -17.43
N THR A 332 0.44 -24.24 -17.61
CA THR A 332 0.04 -25.06 -18.77
C THR A 332 0.02 -24.31 -20.11
N ASN A 333 0.10 -22.96 -20.12
CA ASN A 333 -0.06 -22.10 -21.29
C ASN A 333 -1.34 -22.37 -22.10
N SER A 334 -2.41 -22.73 -21.39
CA SER A 334 -3.72 -23.11 -21.96
C SER A 334 -4.85 -22.30 -21.33
N VAL A 335 -5.95 -22.14 -22.06
CA VAL A 335 -7.24 -21.72 -21.51
C VAL A 335 -8.15 -22.94 -21.50
N LYS A 336 -8.73 -23.28 -20.36
CA LYS A 336 -9.64 -24.42 -20.18
C LYS A 336 -11.01 -23.94 -19.69
N TYR A 337 -12.07 -24.48 -20.28
CA TYR A 337 -13.45 -24.33 -19.82
C TYR A 337 -13.96 -25.69 -19.35
N ASN A 338 -14.33 -25.82 -18.07
CA ASN A 338 -14.74 -27.09 -17.46
C ASN A 338 -13.77 -28.24 -17.77
N SER A 339 -12.47 -28.00 -17.56
CA SER A 339 -11.35 -28.90 -17.89
C SER A 339 -11.04 -29.13 -19.38
N ALA A 340 -11.91 -28.72 -20.30
CA ALA A 340 -11.66 -28.83 -21.74
C ALA A 340 -10.81 -27.65 -22.24
N GLU A 341 -9.64 -27.95 -22.83
CA GLU A 341 -8.79 -26.93 -23.46
C GLU A 341 -9.50 -26.28 -24.65
N GLN A 342 -9.41 -24.94 -24.71
CA GLN A 342 -9.92 -24.12 -25.80
C GLN A 342 -8.75 -23.70 -26.67
N SER A 343 -8.62 -24.31 -27.85
CA SER A 343 -7.56 -24.05 -28.83
C SER A 343 -8.02 -23.25 -30.05
N ALA A 344 -9.28 -22.84 -30.07
CA ALA A 344 -9.89 -22.00 -31.09
C ALA A 344 -11.03 -21.18 -30.46
N ALA A 345 -11.69 -20.34 -31.26
CA ALA A 345 -12.89 -19.63 -30.84
C ALA A 345 -13.96 -20.63 -30.39
N MET A 346 -14.64 -20.33 -29.28
CA MET A 346 -15.69 -21.21 -28.76
C MET A 346 -16.84 -21.35 -29.75
N SER A 347 -17.20 -22.60 -30.08
CA SER A 347 -18.30 -22.90 -31.00
C SER A 347 -19.68 -22.62 -30.42
N SER A 348 -19.85 -22.81 -29.11
CA SER A 348 -21.11 -22.50 -28.40
C SER A 348 -21.25 -21.01 -28.15
N THR A 349 -22.12 -20.34 -28.90
CA THR A 349 -22.45 -18.92 -28.74
C THR A 349 -23.04 -18.60 -27.37
N THR A 350 -23.85 -19.51 -26.82
CA THR A 350 -24.43 -19.38 -25.46
C THR A 350 -23.34 -19.42 -24.39
N THR A 351 -22.40 -20.36 -24.50
CA THR A 351 -21.28 -20.46 -23.54
C THR A 351 -20.35 -19.25 -23.66
N ALA A 352 -20.00 -18.86 -24.88
CA ALA A 352 -19.20 -17.68 -25.14
C ALA A 352 -19.85 -16.42 -24.53
N SER A 353 -21.16 -16.22 -24.74
CA SER A 353 -21.90 -15.07 -24.18
C SER A 353 -21.93 -15.08 -22.66
N LYS A 354 -22.15 -16.25 -22.03
CA LYS A 354 -22.11 -16.40 -20.57
C LYS A 354 -20.73 -16.02 -20.01
N LEU A 355 -19.65 -16.48 -20.63
CA LEU A 355 -18.29 -16.15 -20.24
C LEU A 355 -17.96 -14.68 -20.50
N SER A 356 -18.40 -14.11 -21.63
CA SER A 356 -18.25 -12.67 -21.92
C SER A 356 -18.82 -11.83 -20.80
N SER A 357 -20.06 -12.10 -20.38
CA SER A 357 -20.70 -11.39 -19.28
C SER A 357 -19.97 -11.56 -17.95
N ALA A 358 -19.44 -12.76 -17.67
CA ALA A 358 -18.69 -13.03 -16.44
C ALA A 358 -17.33 -12.31 -16.42
N ILE A 359 -16.63 -12.23 -17.57
CA ILE A 359 -15.35 -11.53 -17.71
C ILE A 359 -15.55 -10.02 -17.62
N LEU A 360 -16.55 -9.49 -18.34
CA LEU A 360 -16.84 -8.06 -18.40
C LEU A 360 -17.31 -7.53 -17.04
N GLY A 361 -18.20 -8.27 -16.37
CA GLY A 361 -18.76 -7.89 -15.08
C GLY A 361 -19.51 -6.56 -15.10
N THR A 362 -19.87 -6.05 -13.92
CA THR A 362 -20.52 -4.73 -13.80
C THR A 362 -19.47 -3.62 -13.77
N LYS A 363 -19.69 -2.57 -14.57
CA LYS A 363 -18.86 -1.36 -14.51
C LYS A 363 -19.19 -0.55 -13.26
N TYR A 364 -18.16 -0.27 -12.46
CA TYR A 364 -18.24 0.53 -11.25
C TYR A 364 -17.34 1.77 -11.35
N LYS A 365 -17.41 2.67 -10.37
CA LYS A 365 -16.56 3.86 -10.33
C LYS A 365 -15.15 3.47 -9.86
N PRO A 366 -14.09 3.68 -10.65
CA PRO A 366 -12.72 3.46 -10.18
C PRO A 366 -12.41 4.36 -8.97
N TRP A 367 -11.49 3.90 -8.12
CA TRP A 367 -10.92 4.76 -7.09
C TRP A 367 -10.38 6.05 -7.71
N SER A 368 -10.61 7.17 -7.02
CA SER A 368 -10.03 8.45 -7.43
C SER A 368 -8.50 8.35 -7.42
N ARG A 369 -7.87 8.91 -8.45
CA ARG A 369 -6.43 9.14 -8.46
C ARG A 369 -6.05 10.08 -7.32
N PRO A 370 -4.90 9.89 -6.65
CA PRO A 370 -4.38 10.87 -5.71
C PRO A 370 -4.09 12.20 -6.41
N SER A 371 -4.29 13.30 -5.69
CA SER A 371 -3.75 14.61 -6.08
C SER A 371 -2.31 14.73 -5.61
N TRP A 372 -1.38 14.98 -6.52
CA TRP A 372 0.03 15.08 -6.17
C TRP A 372 0.40 16.48 -5.69
N GLU A 373 0.65 16.63 -4.40
CA GLU A 373 1.17 17.87 -3.84
C GLU A 373 2.58 18.15 -4.37
N THR A 374 2.88 19.43 -4.61
CA THR A 374 4.26 19.86 -4.81
C THR A 374 4.99 19.72 -3.48
N LEU A 375 6.03 18.89 -3.45
CA LEU A 375 6.81 18.67 -2.24
C LEU A 375 7.52 19.96 -1.81
N PRO A 376 7.55 20.29 -0.50
CA PRO A 376 8.28 21.46 -0.01
C PRO A 376 9.77 21.43 -0.39
N ASP A 377 10.31 22.62 -0.68
CA ASP A 377 11.74 22.85 -0.93
C ASP A 377 12.25 24.02 -0.07
N PRO A 378 12.43 23.81 1.25
CA PRO A 378 12.73 24.89 2.19
C PRO A 378 14.13 25.50 2.02
N MET A 379 15.05 24.80 1.35
CA MET A 379 16.39 25.30 1.06
C MET A 379 16.53 25.91 -0.34
N GLY A 380 15.64 25.55 -1.27
CA GLY A 380 15.65 26.04 -2.64
C GLY A 380 16.88 25.61 -3.44
N ALA A 381 16.97 26.12 -4.68
CA ALA A 381 18.00 25.72 -5.64
C ALA A 381 19.44 26.07 -5.21
N ASN A 382 19.62 27.09 -4.36
CA ASN A 382 20.94 27.59 -3.94
C ASN A 382 21.50 26.91 -2.67
N TRP A 383 20.84 25.87 -2.17
CA TRP A 383 21.16 25.23 -0.89
C TRP A 383 22.64 24.86 -0.70
N LYS A 384 23.33 24.44 -1.78
CA LYS A 384 24.75 24.06 -1.74
C LYS A 384 25.67 25.23 -1.42
N THR A 385 25.36 26.41 -1.97
CA THR A 385 26.09 27.65 -1.67
C THR A 385 25.70 28.14 -0.28
N ASP A 386 24.40 28.05 0.04
CA ASP A 386 23.86 28.55 1.31
C ASP A 386 24.36 27.76 2.52
N ARG A 387 24.74 26.48 2.39
CA ARG A 387 25.29 25.70 3.52
C ARG A 387 26.73 26.07 3.90
N VAL A 388 27.47 26.80 3.05
CA VAL A 388 28.88 27.11 3.29
C VAL A 388 29.03 28.03 4.51
N GLY A 389 29.94 27.69 5.42
CA GLY A 389 30.23 28.49 6.62
C GLY A 389 29.13 28.48 7.68
N LYS A 390 28.14 27.58 7.58
CA LYS A 390 27.05 27.49 8.56
C LYS A 390 27.49 26.76 9.84
N PRO A 391 26.89 27.11 10.99
CA PRO A 391 27.23 26.49 12.27
C PRO A 391 26.79 25.02 12.31
N ASP A 392 27.64 24.18 12.89
CA ASP A 392 27.37 22.75 13.08
C ASP A 392 26.41 22.52 14.27
N SER A 393 25.34 21.78 14.02
CA SER A 393 24.29 21.40 14.95
C SER A 393 24.38 19.92 15.38
N THR A 394 25.41 19.19 14.95
CA THR A 394 25.51 17.74 15.19
C THR A 394 25.43 17.40 16.67
N THR A 395 26.27 18.02 17.51
CA THR A 395 26.28 17.80 18.97
C THR A 395 24.96 18.18 19.62
N TYR A 396 24.33 19.27 19.18
CA TYR A 396 23.04 19.71 19.71
C TYR A 396 21.96 18.64 19.48
N ILE A 397 21.80 18.17 18.24
CA ILE A 397 20.78 17.17 17.91
C ILE A 397 21.11 15.83 18.55
N GLN A 398 22.38 15.40 18.53
CA GLN A 398 22.78 14.14 19.15
C GLN A 398 22.53 14.15 20.66
N ASN A 399 22.73 15.28 21.35
CA ASN A 399 22.42 15.41 22.77
C ASN A 399 20.91 15.29 23.04
N LEU A 400 20.05 15.80 22.15
CA LEU A 400 18.60 15.61 22.24
C LEU A 400 18.22 14.14 22.07
N ILE A 401 18.79 13.44 21.09
CA ILE A 401 18.59 11.99 20.90
C ILE A 401 19.00 11.25 22.17
N ASN A 402 20.21 11.50 22.67
CA ASN A 402 20.76 10.78 23.81
C ASN A 402 20.00 11.05 25.13
N LYS A 403 19.51 12.28 25.34
CA LYS A 403 18.85 12.68 26.60
C LYS A 403 17.35 12.37 26.60
N SER A 404 16.67 12.60 25.48
CA SER A 404 15.20 12.53 25.39
C SER A 404 14.70 11.28 24.66
N GLY A 405 15.62 10.49 24.09
CA GLY A 405 15.31 9.40 23.16
C GLY A 405 14.95 9.95 21.77
N ILE A 406 13.84 10.67 21.70
CA ILE A 406 13.36 11.34 20.49
C ILE A 406 13.75 12.81 20.54
N ALA A 407 14.51 13.27 19.56
CA ALA A 407 14.83 14.68 19.40
C ALA A 407 13.67 15.43 18.74
N GLU A 408 12.97 16.26 19.51
CA GLU A 408 11.96 17.17 18.98
C GLU A 408 12.61 18.48 18.54
N LEU A 409 12.74 18.63 17.22
CA LEU A 409 13.36 19.80 16.63
C LEU A 409 12.31 20.89 16.36
N PRO A 410 12.57 22.15 16.74
CA PRO A 410 11.70 23.24 16.37
C PRO A 410 11.77 23.53 14.86
N GLU A 411 10.96 24.48 14.40
CA GLU A 411 11.14 25.06 13.07
C GLU A 411 12.55 25.63 12.93
N GLY A 412 13.21 25.32 11.81
CA GLY A 412 14.56 25.79 11.53
C GLY A 412 15.34 24.89 10.58
N ILE A 413 16.48 25.42 10.14
CA ILE A 413 17.47 24.71 9.34
C ILE A 413 18.66 24.36 10.23
N PHE A 414 18.98 23.08 10.31
CA PHE A 414 20.07 22.53 11.13
C PHE A 414 21.14 21.92 10.22
N TYR A 415 22.35 22.47 10.26
CA TYR A 415 23.46 21.96 9.47
C TYR A 415 24.28 20.98 10.32
N ILE A 416 24.65 19.82 9.78
CA ILE A 416 25.45 18.81 10.50
C ILE A 416 26.75 18.50 9.74
N ASN A 417 27.85 18.20 10.44
CA ASN A 417 29.14 17.82 9.84
C ASN A 417 29.45 16.31 9.94
N SER A 418 28.65 15.57 10.70
CA SER A 418 28.82 14.14 10.93
C SER A 418 27.46 13.47 11.16
N THR A 419 27.42 12.15 11.04
CA THR A 419 26.17 11.39 11.13
C THR A 419 25.53 11.52 12.51
N LEU A 420 24.21 11.69 12.54
CA LEU A 420 23.41 11.47 13.74
C LEU A 420 23.23 9.96 13.92
N LYS A 421 23.47 9.46 15.12
CA LYS A 421 23.33 8.03 15.45
C LYS A 421 22.01 7.81 16.17
N ILE A 422 21.19 6.92 15.63
CA ILE A 422 19.90 6.54 16.20
C ILE A 422 19.92 5.04 16.54
N PRO A 423 19.83 4.68 17.84
CA PRO A 423 19.63 3.31 18.25
C PRO A 423 18.31 2.72 17.72
N LEU A 424 18.35 1.49 17.22
CA LEU A 424 17.16 0.71 16.89
C LEU A 424 16.61 0.02 18.13
N ASP A 425 15.84 0.76 18.94
CA ASP A 425 15.28 0.30 20.22
C ASP A 425 13.82 0.73 20.48
N SER A 426 13.15 1.28 19.47
CA SER A 426 11.79 1.84 19.52
C SER A 426 11.61 3.07 20.43
N LYS A 427 12.68 3.60 21.01
CA LYS A 427 12.64 4.75 21.93
C LYS A 427 13.33 5.98 21.35
N HIS A 428 14.15 5.80 20.32
CA HIS A 428 14.92 6.87 19.70
C HIS A 428 14.39 7.31 18.33
N GLY A 429 14.68 8.56 18.00
CA GLY A 429 14.23 9.15 16.75
C GLY A 429 14.39 10.65 16.66
N ILE A 430 13.81 11.24 15.60
CA ILE A 430 13.76 12.68 15.37
C ILE A 430 12.37 13.07 14.87
N VAL A 431 11.77 14.11 15.43
CA VAL A 431 10.49 14.67 14.99
C VAL A 431 10.66 16.17 14.77
N GLY A 432 10.24 16.67 13.60
CA GLY A 432 10.24 18.10 13.27
C GLY A 432 8.85 18.74 13.34
N LYS A 433 8.74 19.97 12.83
CA LYS A 433 7.51 20.77 12.72
C LYS A 433 6.91 20.79 11.30
N GLY A 434 7.37 19.88 10.45
CA GLY A 434 6.84 19.61 9.13
C GLY A 434 7.88 19.69 8.02
N THR A 435 7.59 19.03 6.90
CA THR A 435 8.54 18.90 5.77
C THR A 435 8.98 20.24 5.17
N GLY A 436 8.18 21.30 5.29
CA GLY A 436 8.53 22.66 4.88
C GLY A 436 9.14 23.55 5.99
N LYS A 437 9.19 23.08 7.25
CA LYS A 437 9.56 23.91 8.42
C LYS A 437 10.80 23.45 9.17
N THR A 438 11.10 22.16 9.18
CA THR A 438 12.28 21.60 9.86
C THR A 438 13.16 20.88 8.85
N VAL A 439 14.43 21.26 8.77
CA VAL A 439 15.39 20.74 7.79
C VAL A 439 16.69 20.35 8.45
N ILE A 440 17.21 19.15 8.16
CA ILE A 440 18.58 18.76 8.49
C ILE A 440 19.39 18.70 7.19
N VAL A 441 20.50 19.43 7.15
CA VAL A 441 21.34 19.60 5.96
C VAL A 441 22.76 19.14 6.25
N GLY A 442 23.33 18.29 5.40
CA GLY A 442 24.74 17.94 5.47
C GLY A 442 25.61 19.13 5.05
N LEU A 443 26.59 19.52 5.88
CA LEU A 443 27.61 20.52 5.51
C LEU A 443 28.50 20.02 4.35
N LYS A 444 28.60 18.69 4.20
CA LYS A 444 29.31 17.99 3.12
C LYS A 444 28.47 16.78 2.67
N ASP A 445 28.76 16.27 1.47
CA ASP A 445 28.02 15.14 0.87
C ASP A 445 28.75 13.79 1.00
N ASN A 446 29.71 13.68 1.92
CA ASN A 446 30.58 12.50 2.06
C ASN A 446 30.27 11.62 3.28
N PHE A 447 29.18 11.86 4.00
CA PHE A 447 28.73 11.05 5.14
C PHE A 447 27.20 10.88 5.13
N PRO A 448 26.63 9.83 5.74
CA PRO A 448 25.18 9.71 5.93
C PRO A 448 24.65 10.73 6.93
N LEU A 449 23.49 11.34 6.70
CA LEU A 449 22.89 12.24 7.68
C LEU A 449 22.46 11.49 8.95
N ILE A 450 21.87 10.31 8.79
CA ILE A 450 21.46 9.41 9.87
C ILE A 450 22.08 8.03 9.66
N THR A 451 22.66 7.47 10.73
CA THR A 451 23.13 6.08 10.80
C THR A 451 22.39 5.36 11.90
N LEU A 452 21.79 4.22 11.56
CA LEU A 452 21.10 3.35 12.51
C LEU A 452 22.09 2.38 13.15
N THR A 453 21.95 2.13 14.46
CA THR A 453 22.87 1.29 15.24
C THR A 453 22.13 0.25 16.08
N GLY A 454 22.64 -1.00 16.11
CA GLY A 454 22.08 -2.14 16.85
C GLY A 454 20.73 -2.65 16.31
N GLY A 455 20.05 -3.50 17.09
CA GLY A 455 18.60 -3.79 16.98
C GLY A 455 18.15 -5.04 16.20
N GLN A 456 17.61 -6.03 16.90
CA GLN A 456 16.88 -7.16 16.31
C GLN A 456 15.37 -6.99 16.57
N ASP A 457 14.55 -7.05 15.53
CA ASP A 457 13.09 -6.88 15.60
C ASP A 457 12.65 -5.52 16.20
N ALA A 458 13.38 -4.45 15.90
CA ALA A 458 13.20 -3.13 16.50
C ALA A 458 12.85 -2.03 15.48
N ASN A 459 12.47 -0.84 15.97
CA ASN A 459 12.16 0.33 15.13
C ASN A 459 12.82 1.61 15.66
N PHE A 460 12.58 2.71 14.93
CA PHE A 460 12.91 4.08 15.28
C PHE A 460 11.81 5.02 14.79
N VAL A 461 11.87 6.29 15.22
CA VAL A 461 10.92 7.34 14.82
C VAL A 461 11.60 8.37 13.93
N LEU A 462 11.01 8.66 12.78
CA LEU A 462 11.40 9.81 11.96
C LEU A 462 10.16 10.44 11.33
N ALA A 463 9.87 11.68 11.69
CA ALA A 463 8.68 12.35 11.17
C ALA A 463 8.80 13.86 11.00
N HIS A 464 8.04 14.39 10.04
CA HIS A 464 7.78 15.82 9.87
C HIS A 464 9.03 16.68 9.63
N LEU A 465 9.91 16.25 8.72
CA LEU A 465 11.15 16.99 8.41
C LEU A 465 11.70 16.68 7.01
N THR A 466 12.57 17.56 6.52
CA THR A 466 13.34 17.34 5.30
C THR A 466 14.80 17.01 5.65
N LEU A 467 15.35 16.00 4.97
CA LEU A 467 16.76 15.62 5.00
C LEU A 467 17.39 15.97 3.65
N GLN A 468 18.38 16.86 3.62
CA GLN A 468 18.97 17.35 2.37
C GLN A 468 20.50 17.30 2.33
N GLY A 469 21.04 16.88 1.18
CA GLY A 469 22.47 16.66 1.02
C GLY A 469 22.98 15.50 1.90
N GLY A 470 24.30 15.44 2.08
CA GLY A 470 24.91 14.22 2.63
C GLY A 470 25.02 13.13 1.55
N SER A 471 25.78 12.07 1.84
CA SER A 471 25.89 10.93 0.92
C SER A 471 24.60 10.10 0.90
N LYS A 472 23.95 9.99 2.07
CA LYS A 472 22.75 9.19 2.30
C LYS A 472 21.84 9.91 3.30
N GLY A 473 20.52 9.79 3.15
CA GLY A 473 19.59 10.27 4.17
C GLY A 473 19.62 9.39 5.41
N ILE A 474 19.23 8.12 5.25
CA ILE A 474 19.35 7.06 6.27
C ILE A 474 20.29 5.98 5.77
N TYR A 475 21.20 5.54 6.64
CA TYR A 475 22.07 4.41 6.42
C TYR A 475 21.89 3.36 7.52
N SER A 476 21.49 2.17 7.10
CA SER A 476 21.36 0.97 7.90
C SER A 476 22.36 -0.04 7.36
N SER A 477 23.23 -0.60 8.21
CA SER A 477 24.25 -1.57 7.79
C SER A 477 24.44 -2.64 8.85
N GLN A 478 24.59 -3.90 8.42
CA GLN A 478 24.95 -5.00 9.33
C GLN A 478 26.26 -4.76 10.09
N ASN A 479 27.14 -3.89 9.59
CA ASN A 479 28.38 -3.51 10.25
C ASN A 479 28.15 -2.77 11.58
N PHE A 480 26.93 -2.28 11.81
CA PHE A 480 26.53 -1.61 13.05
C PHE A 480 25.64 -2.51 13.93
N GLY A 481 25.73 -3.83 13.77
CA GLY A 481 24.99 -4.84 14.52
C GLY A 481 23.97 -5.58 13.67
N THR A 482 23.31 -6.59 14.24
CA THR A 482 22.16 -7.23 13.59
C THR A 482 21.08 -6.18 13.41
N GLN A 483 20.66 -5.89 12.17
CA GLN A 483 19.63 -4.89 11.86
C GLN A 483 18.46 -5.60 11.19
N HIS A 484 17.53 -6.09 12.01
CA HIS A 484 16.21 -6.53 11.56
C HIS A 484 15.20 -5.48 12.03
N MET A 485 14.66 -4.70 11.09
CA MET A 485 13.74 -3.59 11.36
C MET A 485 12.31 -3.99 11.06
N ALA A 486 11.42 -3.77 12.02
CA ALA A 486 10.00 -3.99 11.80
C ALA A 486 9.14 -2.91 12.46
N TYR A 487 8.01 -2.59 11.81
CA TYR A 487 7.06 -1.60 12.28
C TYR A 487 7.67 -0.20 12.50
N VAL A 488 8.50 0.27 11.57
CA VAL A 488 9.11 1.61 11.65
C VAL A 488 8.07 2.73 11.65
N TRP A 489 8.35 3.80 12.39
CA TRP A 489 7.52 5.00 12.44
C TRP A 489 8.11 6.06 11.50
N LEU A 490 7.92 5.87 10.20
CA LEU A 490 8.35 6.78 9.14
C LEU A 490 7.15 7.50 8.56
N LYS A 491 7.05 8.82 8.78
CA LYS A 491 5.93 9.61 8.30
C LYS A 491 6.30 11.04 7.92
N TYR A 492 5.90 11.50 6.73
CA TYR A 492 6.18 12.86 6.26
C TYR A 492 7.68 13.22 6.34
N VAL A 493 8.49 12.51 5.56
CA VAL A 493 9.93 12.78 5.44
C VAL A 493 10.26 12.98 3.97
N VAL A 494 10.94 14.08 3.66
CA VAL A 494 11.46 14.34 2.31
C VAL A 494 12.98 14.15 2.32
N PHE A 495 13.45 13.22 1.51
CA PHE A 495 14.86 12.99 1.20
C PHE A 495 15.21 13.74 -0.08
N ARG A 496 16.24 14.58 -0.05
CA ARG A 496 16.59 15.46 -1.17
C ARG A 496 18.09 15.51 -1.43
N ASP A 497 18.45 15.40 -2.71
CA ASP A 497 19.81 15.60 -3.22
C ASP A 497 20.89 14.69 -2.57
N GLN A 498 20.55 13.42 -2.28
CA GLN A 498 21.51 12.41 -1.80
C GLN A 498 21.89 11.41 -2.90
N SER A 499 22.98 10.66 -2.72
CA SER A 499 23.17 9.45 -3.54
C SER A 499 22.02 8.49 -3.28
N ASN A 500 21.80 8.12 -2.01
CA ASN A 500 20.71 7.23 -1.62
C ASN A 500 19.82 7.92 -0.58
N GLY A 501 18.51 7.98 -0.77
CA GLY A 501 17.60 8.49 0.27
C GLY A 501 17.64 7.60 1.51
N ILE A 502 17.21 6.34 1.35
CA ILE A 502 17.37 5.27 2.33
C ILE A 502 18.28 4.19 1.73
N HIS A 503 19.32 3.80 2.46
CA HIS A 503 20.20 2.69 2.08
C HIS A 503 20.25 1.64 3.19
N LEU A 504 19.78 0.46 2.83
CA LEU A 504 19.81 -0.77 3.60
C LEU A 504 20.97 -1.62 3.08
N ASP A 505 22.14 -1.48 3.70
CA ASP A 505 23.38 -2.15 3.32
C ASP A 505 23.53 -3.49 4.01
N LYS A 506 23.26 -4.56 3.26
CA LYS A 506 23.40 -5.95 3.69
C LYS A 506 22.66 -6.22 4.99
N MET A 507 21.56 -5.51 5.21
CA MET A 507 20.80 -5.63 6.45
C MET A 507 20.12 -7.00 6.55
N LYS A 508 19.78 -7.42 7.78
CA LYS A 508 19.13 -8.70 8.05
C LYS A 508 17.63 -8.71 7.76
N GLY A 509 16.98 -7.56 7.67
CA GLY A 509 15.63 -7.53 7.08
C GLY A 509 14.81 -6.31 7.44
N PHE A 510 13.89 -5.96 6.56
CA PHE A 510 12.99 -4.82 6.70
C PHE A 510 11.54 -5.30 6.57
N ASP A 511 10.92 -5.68 7.69
CA ASP A 511 9.68 -6.44 7.69
C ASP A 511 8.46 -5.64 8.19
N ASN A 512 7.30 -5.85 7.58
CA ASN A 512 6.00 -5.32 8.01
C ASN A 512 5.89 -3.77 8.12
N ASN A 513 6.73 -3.04 7.39
CA ASN A 513 6.87 -1.59 7.53
C ASN A 513 5.78 -0.80 6.79
N PHE A 514 5.46 0.40 7.28
CA PHE A 514 4.54 1.35 6.63
C PHE A 514 5.23 2.70 6.49
N LEU A 515 5.49 3.10 5.24
CA LEU A 515 6.15 4.35 4.89
C LEU A 515 5.09 5.33 4.40
N ASP A 516 4.71 6.25 5.29
CA ASP A 516 3.59 7.18 5.10
C ASP A 516 4.09 8.52 4.56
N ASN A 517 3.74 8.88 3.33
CA ASN A 517 4.17 10.15 2.71
C ASN A 517 5.71 10.33 2.73
N ILE A 518 6.47 9.25 2.52
CA ILE A 518 7.93 9.30 2.40
C ILE A 518 8.31 9.62 0.97
N SER A 519 9.08 10.68 0.77
CA SER A 519 9.36 11.18 -0.57
C SER A 519 10.85 11.36 -0.84
N PHE A 520 11.24 11.18 -2.10
CA PHE A 520 12.62 11.20 -2.57
C PHE A 520 12.73 12.15 -3.76
N VAL A 521 13.67 13.08 -3.72
CA VAL A 521 13.85 14.13 -4.73
C VAL A 521 15.30 14.20 -5.14
N ASN A 522 15.57 14.06 -6.45
CA ASN A 522 16.92 14.15 -7.03
C ASN A 522 17.94 13.18 -6.41
N CYS A 523 17.50 11.99 -5.99
CA CYS A 523 18.41 10.97 -5.48
C CYS A 523 19.00 10.13 -6.63
N SER A 524 20.19 9.54 -6.47
CA SER A 524 20.59 8.47 -7.41
C SER A 524 19.70 7.25 -7.23
N LYS A 525 19.44 6.85 -5.98
CA LYS A 525 18.40 5.88 -5.61
C LYS A 525 17.53 6.46 -4.50
N GLY A 526 16.21 6.44 -4.65
CA GLY A 526 15.31 6.86 -3.56
C GLY A 526 15.41 5.90 -2.38
N PHE A 527 15.02 4.65 -2.61
CA PHE A 527 15.17 3.54 -1.67
C PHE A 527 16.09 2.47 -2.25
N PHE A 528 17.09 2.05 -1.49
CA PHE A 528 18.07 1.07 -1.93
C PHE A 528 18.32 -0.01 -0.89
N GLN A 529 17.95 -1.25 -1.23
CA GLN A 529 18.43 -2.46 -0.59
C GLN A 529 19.64 -2.99 -1.36
N GLU A 530 20.76 -3.03 -0.66
CA GLU A 530 21.96 -3.69 -1.12
C GLU A 530 22.02 -5.06 -0.45
N PRO A 531 21.76 -6.15 -1.17
CA PRO A 531 21.68 -7.48 -0.58
C PRO A 531 23.05 -7.99 -0.13
N LEU A 532 23.05 -9.00 0.73
CA LEU A 532 24.23 -9.82 0.99
C LEU A 532 24.71 -10.50 -0.31
N VAL A 533 26.02 -10.74 -0.41
CA VAL A 533 26.56 -11.54 -1.52
C VAL A 533 26.27 -13.02 -1.24
N GLY A 534 25.83 -13.79 -2.24
CA GLY A 534 25.51 -15.20 -2.07
C GLY A 534 26.70 -16.03 -1.56
N GLY A 535 26.43 -17.07 -0.78
CA GLY A 535 27.44 -17.99 -0.22
C GLY A 535 27.82 -17.72 1.24
N VAL A 536 27.20 -16.74 1.90
CA VAL A 536 27.29 -16.54 3.35
C VAL A 536 26.27 -17.46 4.04
N SER A 537 26.58 -18.00 5.21
CA SER A 537 25.72 -18.95 5.94
C SER A 537 24.36 -18.36 6.36
N ASP A 538 24.21 -17.04 6.32
CA ASP A 538 22.97 -16.32 6.57
C ASP A 538 22.58 -15.49 5.34
N ASN A 539 21.65 -16.01 4.52
CA ASN A 539 21.13 -15.35 3.31
C ASN A 539 19.92 -14.44 3.58
N SER A 540 19.72 -14.01 4.82
CA SER A 540 18.51 -13.32 5.25
C SER A 540 18.46 -11.82 4.89
N SER A 541 19.02 -11.33 3.80
CA SER A 541 18.79 -9.92 3.41
C SER A 541 17.48 -9.78 2.62
N PHE A 542 16.46 -9.17 3.21
CA PHE A 542 15.12 -9.02 2.62
C PHE A 542 14.40 -7.73 3.02
N VAL A 543 13.40 -7.37 2.23
CA VAL A 543 12.36 -6.39 2.55
C VAL A 543 11.03 -7.12 2.36
N ASP A 544 10.24 -7.27 3.42
CA ASP A 544 8.98 -8.03 3.36
C ASP A 544 7.83 -7.16 3.88
N LYS A 545 6.63 -7.34 3.30
CA LYS A 545 5.34 -6.81 3.73
C LYS A 545 5.40 -5.29 3.97
N THR A 546 6.23 -4.61 3.19
CA THR A 546 6.51 -3.19 3.31
C THR A 546 5.64 -2.43 2.33
N MET A 547 4.92 -1.43 2.86
CA MET A 547 4.08 -0.57 2.03
C MET A 547 4.60 0.85 2.01
N PHE A 548 4.77 1.39 0.81
CA PHE A 548 4.86 2.82 0.53
C PHE A 548 3.45 3.34 0.23
N TYR A 549 2.99 4.30 1.02
CA TYR A 549 1.68 4.92 0.86
C TYR A 549 1.85 6.41 0.59
N ARG A 550 1.24 6.92 -0.50
CA ARG A 550 1.32 8.33 -0.89
C ARG A 550 2.75 8.87 -1.00
N SER A 551 3.68 7.99 -1.37
CA SER A 551 5.09 8.32 -1.53
C SER A 551 5.35 8.89 -2.93
N GLN A 552 6.31 9.82 -3.04
CA GLN A 552 6.71 10.43 -4.30
C GLN A 552 8.19 10.23 -4.57
N PHE A 553 8.54 9.72 -5.74
CA PHE A 553 9.91 9.52 -6.24
C PHE A 553 10.12 10.44 -7.44
N ILE A 554 10.77 11.57 -7.21
CA ILE A 554 10.88 12.66 -8.19
C ILE A 554 12.33 12.80 -8.64
N ASN A 555 12.56 12.74 -9.95
CA ASN A 555 13.86 12.88 -10.59
C ASN A 555 14.95 11.99 -9.98
N CYS A 556 14.57 10.84 -9.44
CA CYS A 556 15.53 9.87 -8.96
C CYS A 556 16.05 9.06 -10.15
N ASN A 557 17.36 8.83 -10.27
CA ASN A 557 17.87 7.98 -11.37
C ASN A 557 17.20 6.59 -11.33
N THR A 558 17.13 6.00 -10.13
CA THR A 558 16.24 4.87 -9.82
C THR A 558 15.34 5.23 -8.63
N GLY A 559 14.02 5.09 -8.77
CA GLY A 559 13.09 5.33 -7.65
C GLY A 559 13.33 4.36 -6.49
N VAL A 560 13.13 3.07 -6.76
CA VAL A 560 13.34 1.98 -5.80
C VAL A 560 14.22 0.90 -6.42
N SER A 561 15.24 0.48 -5.67
CA SER A 561 16.11 -0.65 -5.99
C SER A 561 16.04 -1.65 -4.84
N MET A 562 15.31 -2.75 -5.04
CA MET A 562 15.13 -3.83 -4.06
C MET A 562 15.61 -5.13 -4.68
N LEU A 563 16.90 -5.40 -4.50
CA LEU A 563 17.51 -6.65 -4.93
C LEU A 563 17.68 -7.51 -3.69
N ALA A 564 17.16 -8.72 -3.70
CA ALA A 564 17.17 -9.60 -2.53
C ALA A 564 17.90 -10.92 -2.80
N THR A 565 18.45 -11.53 -1.73
CA THR A 565 19.03 -12.89 -1.77
C THR A 565 18.02 -13.99 -1.45
N ARG A 566 16.88 -13.61 -0.89
CA ARG A 566 15.72 -14.45 -0.64
C ARG A 566 14.48 -13.70 -1.12
N PRO A 567 13.35 -14.37 -1.38
CA PRO A 567 12.17 -13.69 -1.86
C PRO A 567 11.63 -12.64 -0.87
N ASP A 568 11.53 -11.39 -1.33
CA ASP A 568 10.81 -10.27 -0.72
C ASP A 568 9.30 -10.48 -0.91
N ASN A 569 8.48 -10.47 0.14
CA ASN A 569 7.06 -10.87 0.04
C ASN A 569 6.07 -9.73 0.26
N LEU A 570 5.08 -9.60 -0.62
CA LEU A 570 3.92 -8.70 -0.50
C LEU A 570 4.29 -7.21 -0.29
N ASP A 571 5.35 -6.72 -0.92
CA ASP A 571 5.64 -5.29 -0.93
C ASP A 571 4.66 -4.53 -1.82
N ALA A 572 4.31 -3.31 -1.41
CA ALA A 572 3.31 -2.52 -2.11
C ALA A 572 3.67 -1.03 -2.22
N TRP A 573 3.38 -0.47 -3.38
CA TRP A 573 3.31 0.96 -3.63
C TRP A 573 1.85 1.31 -3.90
N VAL A 574 1.26 2.11 -3.01
CA VAL A 574 -0.16 2.44 -3.05
C VAL A 574 -0.31 3.94 -3.10
N ASP A 575 -1.09 4.41 -4.07
CA ASP A 575 -1.28 5.85 -4.27
C ASP A 575 0.08 6.57 -4.41
N CYS A 576 1.06 5.98 -5.10
CA CYS A 576 2.41 6.56 -5.24
C CYS A 576 2.65 7.21 -6.61
N LYS A 577 3.58 8.17 -6.64
CA LYS A 577 4.03 8.84 -7.88
C LYS A 577 5.50 8.56 -8.14
N PHE A 578 5.79 8.11 -9.35
CA PHE A 578 7.13 7.98 -9.91
C PHE A 578 7.25 8.96 -11.08
N SER A 579 8.14 9.94 -10.97
CA SER A 579 8.19 11.07 -11.90
C SER A 579 9.62 11.43 -12.25
N GLY A 580 10.01 11.25 -13.51
CA GLY A 580 11.36 11.53 -14.00
C GLY A 580 12.38 10.45 -13.61
N GLY A 581 13.54 10.48 -14.28
CA GLY A 581 14.64 9.54 -14.05
C GLY A 581 14.78 8.46 -15.12
N GLN A 582 15.48 7.37 -14.78
CA GLN A 582 15.76 6.27 -15.69
C GLN A 582 14.87 5.05 -15.43
N THR A 583 14.70 4.66 -14.16
CA THR A 583 13.92 3.48 -13.74
C THR A 583 13.08 3.81 -12.51
N ALA A 584 11.81 3.44 -12.49
CA ALA A 584 10.95 3.60 -11.31
C ALA A 584 11.22 2.50 -10.28
N LEU A 585 11.13 1.24 -10.71
CA LEU A 585 11.25 0.05 -9.88
C LEU A 585 12.28 -0.90 -10.48
N HIS A 586 13.31 -1.24 -9.70
CA HIS A 586 14.28 -2.28 -10.02
C HIS A 586 14.27 -3.33 -8.92
N LEU A 587 13.55 -4.42 -9.18
CA LEU A 587 13.25 -5.47 -8.22
C LEU A 587 13.88 -6.80 -8.67
N ALA A 588 14.30 -7.62 -7.73
CA ALA A 588 14.73 -9.00 -7.99
C ALA A 588 14.35 -9.90 -6.82
N GLU A 589 13.97 -11.15 -7.08
CA GLU A 589 13.50 -12.08 -6.05
C GLU A 589 12.37 -11.47 -5.22
N ASN A 590 11.29 -11.03 -5.86
CA ASN A 590 10.11 -10.45 -5.19
C ASN A 590 8.87 -11.31 -5.49
N ASN A 591 8.18 -11.75 -4.44
CA ASN A 591 6.87 -12.38 -4.48
C ASN A 591 5.78 -11.34 -4.24
N TYR A 592 4.90 -11.19 -5.22
CA TYR A 592 3.75 -10.27 -5.13
C TYR A 592 4.10 -8.79 -4.90
N PRO A 593 5.08 -8.20 -5.62
CA PRO A 593 5.25 -6.76 -5.57
C PRO A 593 4.05 -6.10 -6.29
N ILE A 594 3.36 -5.19 -5.60
CA ILE A 594 2.11 -4.57 -6.06
C ILE A 594 2.29 -3.06 -6.24
N ALA A 595 2.06 -2.54 -7.44
CA ALA A 595 1.88 -1.10 -7.66
C ALA A 595 0.39 -0.81 -7.96
N ALA A 596 -0.29 -0.24 -6.98
CA ALA A 596 -1.72 -0.01 -6.99
C ALA A 596 -2.06 1.48 -6.99
N ASN A 597 -2.90 1.90 -7.93
CA ASN A 597 -3.32 3.29 -8.09
C ASN A 597 -2.13 4.27 -8.22
N CYS A 598 -1.06 3.86 -8.90
CA CYS A 598 0.19 4.61 -9.02
C CYS A 598 0.36 5.30 -10.39
N ASP A 599 1.03 6.45 -10.40
CA ASP A 599 1.41 7.18 -11.62
C ASP A 599 2.91 6.99 -11.93
N PHE A 600 3.24 6.69 -13.19
CA PHE A 600 4.61 6.64 -13.71
C PHE A 600 4.75 7.57 -14.92
N THR A 601 5.60 8.58 -14.83
CA THR A 601 5.71 9.61 -15.87
C THR A 601 7.12 10.19 -16.02
N GLY A 602 7.47 10.67 -17.21
CA GLY A 602 8.73 11.37 -17.48
C GLY A 602 9.99 10.50 -17.50
N PHE A 603 9.88 9.18 -17.62
CA PHE A 603 11.04 8.28 -17.67
C PHE A 603 11.70 8.26 -19.06
N THR A 604 13.03 8.25 -19.09
CA THR A 604 13.86 8.29 -20.32
C THR A 604 14.83 7.11 -20.46
N GLY A 605 14.87 6.20 -19.48
CA GLY A 605 15.79 5.07 -19.47
C GLY A 605 15.43 3.94 -20.43
N LYS A 606 16.05 2.78 -20.25
CA LYS A 606 15.72 1.58 -21.05
C LYS A 606 14.37 0.99 -20.66
N HIS A 607 14.11 0.94 -19.35
CA HIS A 607 12.89 0.36 -18.77
C HIS A 607 12.43 1.17 -17.57
N ILE A 608 11.11 1.32 -17.43
CA ILE A 608 10.49 1.94 -16.25
C ILE A 608 10.49 0.94 -15.10
N ILE A 609 10.13 -0.32 -15.38
CA ILE A 609 10.04 -1.40 -14.38
C ILE A 609 10.94 -2.55 -14.82
N ILE A 610 11.81 -3.00 -13.91
CA ILE A 610 12.63 -4.21 -14.05
C ILE A 610 12.28 -5.09 -12.87
N SER A 611 11.79 -6.32 -13.10
CA SER A 611 11.40 -7.22 -12.03
C SER A 611 11.46 -8.71 -12.41
N GLY A 612 11.44 -9.60 -11.42
CA GLY A 612 11.05 -11.00 -11.65
C GLY A 612 9.55 -11.10 -11.94
N ASP A 613 8.73 -10.73 -10.95
CA ASP A 613 7.26 -10.68 -11.00
C ASP A 613 6.80 -9.23 -10.72
N ILE A 614 5.71 -8.74 -11.31
CA ILE A 614 5.10 -7.44 -10.95
C ILE A 614 3.59 -7.44 -11.13
N SER A 615 2.88 -6.88 -10.16
CA SER A 615 1.43 -6.68 -10.22
C SER A 615 1.09 -5.18 -10.31
N LEU A 616 0.31 -4.79 -11.32
CA LEU A 616 -0.08 -3.40 -11.61
C LEU A 616 -1.60 -3.28 -11.63
N TYR A 617 -2.16 -2.53 -10.67
CA TYR A 617 -3.62 -2.40 -10.51
C TYR A 617 -4.06 -0.95 -10.56
N SER A 618 -4.93 -0.62 -11.51
CA SER A 618 -5.41 0.74 -11.77
C SER A 618 -4.27 1.76 -11.85
N SER A 619 -3.14 1.40 -12.47
CA SER A 619 -1.96 2.28 -12.57
C SER A 619 -1.88 2.95 -13.94
N ASN A 620 -1.31 4.15 -14.00
CA ASN A 620 -1.17 4.93 -15.23
C ASN A 620 0.30 5.15 -15.56
N LEU A 621 0.65 4.92 -16.83
CA LEU A 621 1.97 5.15 -17.38
C LEU A 621 1.83 6.06 -18.60
N TYR A 622 2.41 7.25 -18.53
CA TYR A 622 2.24 8.30 -19.54
C TYR A 622 3.39 9.30 -19.58
N ASN A 623 3.58 9.93 -20.75
CA ASN A 623 4.67 10.88 -21.02
C ASN A 623 6.05 10.28 -20.76
N ASN A 624 6.23 9.00 -21.10
CA ASN A 624 7.52 8.33 -21.01
C ASN A 624 8.14 8.16 -22.40
N SER A 625 9.47 8.20 -22.47
CA SER A 625 10.26 8.07 -23.70
C SER A 625 11.35 7.02 -23.54
N VAL A 626 10.97 5.86 -23.00
CA VAL A 626 11.91 4.75 -22.81
C VAL A 626 12.39 4.18 -24.14
N THR A 627 13.65 3.74 -24.16
CA THR A 627 14.33 3.31 -25.39
C THR A 627 14.15 1.84 -25.75
N VAL A 628 13.64 1.00 -24.82
CA VAL A 628 13.44 -0.44 -25.08
C VAL A 628 12.01 -0.87 -24.79
N SER A 629 11.59 -0.90 -23.52
CA SER A 629 10.23 -1.28 -23.15
C SER A 629 9.81 -0.68 -21.81
N THR A 630 8.52 -0.54 -21.58
CA THR A 630 8.01 -0.08 -20.28
C THR A 630 8.38 -1.05 -19.16
N ILE A 631 8.14 -2.35 -19.37
CA ILE A 631 8.34 -3.41 -18.38
C ILE A 631 9.35 -4.43 -18.93
N LYS A 632 10.31 -4.82 -18.08
CA LYS A 632 11.17 -5.98 -18.26
C LYS A 632 10.95 -6.92 -17.07
N ALA A 633 10.07 -7.90 -17.24
CA ALA A 633 9.76 -8.86 -16.20
C ALA A 633 9.43 -10.25 -16.73
N THR A 634 9.69 -11.28 -15.93
CA THR A 634 9.36 -12.67 -16.29
C THR A 634 7.87 -12.96 -16.13
N LYS A 635 7.21 -12.29 -15.17
CA LYS A 635 5.76 -12.35 -15.00
C LYS A 635 5.19 -10.97 -14.73
N SER A 636 4.06 -10.66 -15.35
CA SER A 636 3.32 -9.42 -15.12
C SER A 636 1.83 -9.70 -15.01
N TYR A 637 1.22 -9.13 -13.98
CA TYR A 637 -0.20 -9.24 -13.69
C TYR A 637 -0.77 -7.82 -13.71
N ILE A 638 -1.68 -7.53 -14.64
CA ILE A 638 -2.11 -6.17 -14.92
C ILE A 638 -3.63 -6.14 -14.94
N GLU A 639 -4.25 -5.28 -14.13
CA GLU A 639 -5.70 -5.06 -14.15
C GLU A 639 -6.03 -3.56 -14.11
N GLY A 640 -7.00 -3.14 -14.92
CA GLY A 640 -7.53 -1.77 -14.87
C GLY A 640 -6.52 -0.66 -15.21
N SER A 641 -5.36 -0.99 -15.79
CA SER A 641 -4.24 -0.06 -15.96
C SER A 641 -4.24 0.59 -17.35
N THR A 642 -3.65 1.78 -17.44
CA THR A 642 -3.55 2.54 -18.69
C THR A 642 -2.08 2.81 -19.03
N PHE A 643 -1.66 2.33 -20.20
CA PHE A 643 -0.34 2.59 -20.79
C PHE A 643 -0.54 3.47 -22.02
N SER A 644 -0.34 4.77 -21.84
CA SER A 644 -0.60 5.79 -22.87
C SER A 644 0.57 6.00 -23.82
N ASP A 645 1.77 5.55 -23.44
CA ASP A 645 2.99 5.72 -24.23
C ASP A 645 3.04 4.78 -25.44
N ALA A 646 3.74 5.20 -26.49
CA ALA A 646 3.92 4.41 -27.71
C ALA A 646 5.03 3.34 -27.60
N SER A 647 5.84 3.38 -26.53
CA SER A 647 6.90 2.40 -26.27
C SER A 647 6.34 0.98 -26.15
N SER A 648 7.09 -0.02 -26.59
CA SER A 648 6.73 -1.42 -26.40
C SER A 648 6.48 -1.72 -24.92
N LEU A 649 5.43 -2.50 -24.61
CA LEU A 649 5.09 -2.79 -23.22
C LEU A 649 6.12 -3.72 -22.58
N PHE A 650 6.56 -4.76 -23.29
CA PHE A 650 7.47 -5.77 -22.80
C PHE A 650 8.74 -5.88 -23.65
N SER A 651 9.80 -6.46 -23.07
CA SER A 651 11.01 -6.90 -23.75
C SER A 651 11.43 -8.29 -23.27
N SER A 652 12.37 -8.93 -23.97
CA SER A 652 12.91 -10.24 -23.59
C SER A 652 13.64 -10.19 -22.24
N VAL A 653 13.56 -11.30 -21.50
CA VAL A 653 14.36 -11.53 -20.30
C VAL A 653 15.28 -12.71 -20.59
N LYS A 654 16.59 -12.49 -20.47
CA LYS A 654 17.61 -13.50 -20.79
C LYS A 654 17.33 -14.80 -20.02
N TYR A 655 17.34 -15.93 -20.75
CA TYR A 655 17.09 -17.28 -20.23
C TYR A 655 15.71 -17.51 -19.59
N ASN A 656 14.75 -16.61 -19.77
CA ASN A 656 13.45 -16.69 -19.11
C ASN A 656 12.30 -16.43 -20.08
N THR A 657 11.22 -17.19 -19.91
CA THR A 657 9.93 -16.94 -20.55
C THR A 657 9.30 -15.68 -19.97
N VAL A 658 8.67 -14.86 -20.82
CA VAL A 658 7.90 -13.70 -20.41
C VAL A 658 6.42 -14.08 -20.38
N ASN A 659 5.78 -13.94 -19.22
CA ASN A 659 4.38 -14.28 -18.99
C ASN A 659 3.58 -13.03 -18.64
N ALA A 660 2.58 -12.66 -19.45
CA ALA A 660 1.77 -11.48 -19.20
C ALA A 660 0.28 -11.82 -19.09
N TYR A 661 -0.33 -11.42 -17.99
CA TYR A 661 -1.75 -11.59 -17.72
C TYR A 661 -2.37 -10.21 -17.59
N ILE A 662 -3.10 -9.79 -18.61
CA ILE A 662 -3.62 -8.42 -18.72
C ILE A 662 -5.13 -8.50 -18.77
N LEU A 663 -5.78 -7.79 -17.86
CA LEU A 663 -7.22 -7.76 -17.72
C LEU A 663 -7.69 -6.30 -17.70
N ASN A 664 -8.81 -6.00 -18.36
CA ASN A 664 -9.49 -4.71 -18.25
C ASN A 664 -8.61 -3.46 -18.45
N SER A 665 -7.57 -3.56 -19.27
CA SER A 665 -6.53 -2.53 -19.39
C SER A 665 -6.47 -1.96 -20.80
N THR A 666 -5.89 -0.77 -20.92
CA THR A 666 -5.63 -0.12 -22.21
C THR A 666 -4.13 0.05 -22.42
N VAL A 667 -3.63 -0.38 -23.58
CA VAL A 667 -2.23 -0.27 -23.96
C VAL A 667 -2.12 0.38 -25.34
N THR A 668 -1.35 1.45 -25.42
CA THR A 668 -1.11 2.19 -26.68
C THR A 668 0.04 1.57 -27.47
N GLY A 669 1.18 1.34 -26.80
CA GLY A 669 2.37 0.75 -27.40
C GLY A 669 2.21 -0.70 -27.85
N ASN A 670 3.22 -1.18 -28.58
CA ASN A 670 3.23 -2.55 -29.10
C ASN A 670 3.40 -3.57 -27.97
N MET A 671 2.67 -4.67 -28.04
CA MET A 671 2.86 -5.83 -27.18
C MET A 671 4.13 -6.63 -27.53
N THR A 672 4.72 -6.32 -28.71
CA THR A 672 5.87 -6.93 -29.40
C THR A 672 5.75 -8.45 -29.61
N THR A 673 5.96 -8.86 -30.86
CA THR A 673 6.38 -10.22 -31.19
C THR A 673 7.77 -10.42 -30.60
N LEU A 674 7.90 -11.27 -29.59
CA LEU A 674 9.20 -11.71 -29.09
C LEU A 674 9.88 -12.51 -30.21
N LYS A 675 10.56 -11.81 -31.12
CA LYS A 675 11.62 -12.45 -31.92
C LYS A 675 12.56 -13.05 -30.89
N THR A 676 12.94 -14.31 -31.09
CA THR A 676 14.14 -14.87 -30.48
C THR A 676 15.25 -13.88 -30.74
N ASP A 677 15.59 -13.09 -29.73
CA ASP A 677 16.85 -12.39 -29.77
C ASP A 677 17.94 -13.46 -29.80
N ILE A 678 19.14 -13.08 -30.22
CA ILE A 678 20.33 -13.95 -30.25
C ILE A 678 20.59 -14.63 -28.88
N ASP A 679 19.94 -14.15 -27.82
CA ASP A 679 19.79 -14.76 -26.50
C ASP A 679 18.66 -15.82 -26.43
N TYR A 680 18.93 -17.03 -26.93
CA TYR A 680 18.29 -18.32 -26.57
C TYR A 680 16.85 -18.29 -25.97
N ASN A 681 15.83 -18.44 -26.83
CA ASN A 681 14.48 -18.95 -26.52
C ASN A 681 13.60 -18.18 -25.50
N SER A 682 13.62 -16.85 -25.43
CA SER A 682 12.57 -16.12 -24.68
C SER A 682 11.21 -16.22 -25.39
N LYS A 683 10.36 -17.17 -24.98
CA LYS A 683 8.99 -17.31 -25.50
C LYS A 683 8.01 -16.42 -24.73
N TYR A 684 6.96 -15.95 -25.40
CA TYR A 684 5.90 -15.14 -24.80
C TYR A 684 4.67 -15.99 -24.52
N SER A 685 4.15 -15.97 -23.30
CA SER A 685 2.87 -16.60 -23.00
C SER A 685 1.99 -15.64 -22.20
N GLY A 686 0.68 -15.82 -22.26
CA GLY A 686 -0.21 -14.88 -21.58
C GLY A 686 -1.68 -15.15 -21.77
N VAL A 687 -2.49 -14.48 -20.96
CA VAL A 687 -3.94 -14.47 -21.10
C VAL A 687 -4.41 -13.03 -21.05
N PHE A 688 -5.13 -12.61 -22.08
CA PHE A 688 -5.69 -11.26 -22.17
C PHE A 688 -7.21 -11.34 -22.07
N MET A 689 -7.80 -10.58 -21.15
CA MET A 689 -9.24 -10.49 -21.00
C MET A 689 -9.71 -9.04 -21.05
N ASN A 690 -10.64 -8.73 -21.96
CA ASN A 690 -11.30 -7.43 -22.04
C ASN A 690 -10.31 -6.25 -22.10
N ASN A 691 -9.37 -6.25 -23.04
CA ASN A 691 -8.35 -5.20 -23.16
C ASN A 691 -8.43 -4.46 -24.49
N THR A 692 -7.97 -3.21 -24.49
CA THR A 692 -7.75 -2.45 -25.72
C THR A 692 -6.26 -2.30 -25.99
N PHE A 693 -5.78 -2.94 -27.05
CA PHE A 693 -4.41 -2.84 -27.55
C PHE A 693 -4.38 -2.05 -28.86
N LYS A 694 -3.95 -0.79 -28.83
CA LYS A 694 -4.01 0.09 -30.02
C LYS A 694 -3.08 -0.37 -31.13
N ALA A 695 -1.83 -0.68 -30.80
CA ALA A 695 -0.84 -1.17 -31.78
C ALA A 695 -1.06 -2.64 -32.21
N ASN A 696 -1.88 -3.40 -31.48
CA ASN A 696 -2.17 -4.82 -31.76
C ASN A 696 -3.68 -5.08 -31.69
N SER A 697 -4.46 -4.36 -32.49
CA SER A 697 -5.93 -4.33 -32.41
C SER A 697 -6.61 -5.71 -32.53
N SER A 698 -6.00 -6.67 -33.22
CA SER A 698 -6.47 -8.06 -33.31
C SER A 698 -6.51 -8.79 -31.95
N LEU A 699 -5.74 -8.33 -30.96
CA LEU A 699 -5.73 -8.85 -29.60
C LEU A 699 -6.81 -8.21 -28.71
N SER A 700 -7.50 -7.18 -29.18
CA SER A 700 -8.50 -6.41 -28.41
C SER A 700 -9.84 -7.14 -28.31
N LYS A 701 -9.81 -8.38 -27.84
CA LYS A 701 -10.96 -9.28 -27.72
C LYS A 701 -11.22 -9.67 -26.27
N GLN A 702 -12.45 -10.10 -26.00
CA GLN A 702 -12.90 -10.42 -24.66
C GLN A 702 -12.06 -11.51 -23.97
N LEU A 703 -11.54 -12.49 -24.74
CA LEU A 703 -10.59 -13.49 -24.24
C LEU A 703 -9.64 -13.97 -25.34
N VAL A 704 -8.34 -13.80 -25.10
CA VAL A 704 -7.25 -14.27 -25.97
C VAL A 704 -6.24 -15.04 -25.15
N ASN A 705 -5.85 -16.22 -25.64
CA ASN A 705 -4.71 -16.97 -25.11
C ASN A 705 -3.48 -16.69 -25.99
N ILE A 706 -2.32 -16.48 -25.37
CA ILE A 706 -1.05 -16.41 -26.06
C ILE A 706 -0.20 -17.59 -25.61
N LYS A 707 0.12 -18.47 -26.56
CA LYS A 707 0.94 -19.66 -26.33
C LYS A 707 2.21 -19.54 -27.17
N GLU A 708 3.32 -19.25 -26.50
CA GLU A 708 4.64 -19.16 -27.14
C GLU A 708 4.68 -18.18 -28.34
N GLY A 709 4.05 -17.01 -28.17
CA GLY A 709 3.95 -15.97 -29.19
C GLY A 709 2.79 -16.14 -30.18
N THR A 710 2.10 -17.28 -30.17
CA THR A 710 0.93 -17.53 -31.02
C THR A 710 -0.35 -17.14 -30.31
N ALA A 711 -1.12 -16.22 -30.90
CA ALA A 711 -2.40 -15.77 -30.36
C ALA A 711 -3.55 -16.66 -30.82
N THR A 712 -4.41 -17.06 -29.88
CA THR A 712 -5.68 -17.76 -30.13
C THR A 712 -6.81 -16.95 -29.53
N VAL A 713 -7.72 -16.46 -30.37
CA VAL A 713 -8.93 -15.79 -29.90
C VAL A 713 -9.93 -16.85 -29.44
N ILE A 714 -10.26 -16.86 -28.15
CA ILE A 714 -11.19 -17.82 -27.55
C ILE A 714 -12.62 -17.26 -27.55
N ILE A 715 -12.77 -15.97 -27.25
CA ILE A 715 -14.04 -15.25 -27.30
C ILE A 715 -13.87 -14.02 -28.18
N ASN A 716 -14.42 -14.08 -29.39
CA ASN A 716 -14.32 -13.03 -30.39
C ASN A 716 -15.43 -11.96 -30.23
N THR A 717 -15.50 -11.37 -29.05
CA THR A 717 -16.31 -10.17 -28.78
C THR A 717 -15.37 -8.99 -28.57
N ASP A 718 -15.75 -7.81 -29.03
CA ASP A 718 -14.92 -6.61 -28.86
C ASP A 718 -14.82 -6.21 -27.39
N SER A 719 -13.65 -5.71 -27.00
CA SER A 719 -13.36 -5.34 -25.61
C SER A 719 -13.94 -3.98 -25.23
N ASN A 720 -14.29 -3.84 -23.95
CA ASN A 720 -14.68 -2.59 -23.29
C ASN A 720 -14.02 -2.54 -21.91
N PRO A 721 -12.70 -2.24 -21.82
CA PRO A 721 -11.95 -2.29 -20.57
C PRO A 721 -12.43 -1.24 -19.56
N TYR A 722 -12.61 -1.67 -18.32
CA TYR A 722 -12.73 -0.78 -17.15
C TYR A 722 -12.27 -1.49 -15.88
N PRO A 723 -11.66 -0.78 -14.92
CA PRO A 723 -11.18 -1.38 -13.68
C PRO A 723 -12.28 -2.17 -12.95
N GLN A 724 -11.87 -3.26 -12.33
CA GLN A 724 -12.75 -4.19 -11.64
C GLN A 724 -12.32 -4.50 -10.20
N LEU A 725 -11.06 -4.21 -9.83
CA LEU A 725 -10.52 -4.43 -8.49
C LEU A 725 -10.64 -3.20 -7.60
N LEU A 726 -10.01 -2.08 -7.98
CA LEU A 726 -9.99 -0.84 -7.19
C LEU A 726 -11.16 0.07 -7.59
N VAL A 727 -12.35 -0.27 -7.14
CA VAL A 727 -13.61 0.39 -7.50
C VAL A 727 -14.51 0.65 -6.27
N THR A 728 -15.49 1.53 -6.46
CA THR A 728 -16.59 1.87 -5.56
C THR A 728 -17.90 1.58 -6.29
N GLN A 729 -18.81 0.84 -5.66
CA GLN A 729 -20.04 0.31 -6.28
C GLN A 729 -21.26 1.20 -6.05
#